data_AF-A0A7Y5ZYP6-F1
#
_entry.id   AF-A0A7Y5ZYP6-F1
#
_cell.length_a   1.000
_cell.length_b   1.000
_cell.length_c   1.000
_cell.angle_alpha   90.00
_cell.angle_beta   90.00
_cell.angle_gamma   90.00
#
_symmetry.space_group_name_H-M   'P 1'
#
loop_
_entity.id
_entity.type
_entity.pdbx_description
1 polymer ?
#
loop_
_entity_poly.entity_id
_entity_poly.type
_entity_poly.pdbx_seq_one_letter_code
_entity_poly.pdbx_strand_id
1 'polypeptide(L)'
;MLRRLALSLLVAVLALGGAAAPALASGSGDLFPRVGAADAPCDATHPCRAALEWRTNAYGPAGDTQIRRRTLFTVFARAGERILTGSSSMGTGTADIAIWNPGQITDTEAATLPAVVDGTNGFSCAAHRPDATSLVGKLSTRAQELAGARSADGTQNTAGYVPCVYTAPTTGLYRVAFYGAAGSGNAADGTPDRHLDPVGGFLAAAGSAINAWDLTVRDAAPASVDDIPGRALTYVLAGFTGGNPRPVSMRLFLNTLDGYRYAVDTRGFDPNGFVFYGNREGFLDADGTTPLNHDVVGTGSGPQMLPALDGGVHLAAPQYPLSFEPLATETLTALGIPATPVPPTLSAVDFTGLATDHGSYVGQGGTFALEAGSGGTYEIVISRDGVSFDPGLPGNRALRGLVPAGTFTVTWDGNDNTGVALPVKTGYAVRAVLRAGEYHAPMLDVESSTQGGPSITLLNPPNGRCPFTGAQSDGTNCTRVFFDDRTYVTSAGTRVGDLTSGTLCPAFSGTVPAQLFADPDGGVDSTGTARAFGDGAGLNANQHCPATGGTLGDAKGLDLWTYFPSLRTATSLDVLPVPAVPVAADDAGTTPIDTPLVVPAAGVLTNDAGTRLTVLSSTTPTHGLVTTNPDGSFTYTPALGYTGSDQFDYTVTDDYGQTDVATVHLTVTPLAVDDTWTTTVNTPVTVGAPGVLGNDLGMVLTAGTPSLPTHGTVALDPSGALVYTPDLDFSGTDTFTYVATDGPLSDQATVTIVVTPAATDDDLGTVPPNVTSTGTAPGILANDTGSVLTVTAVGTPAHGTVTVDPDGSWAYTPPAGWGGTDTFTYTATDAAGQTVGATVTVHVTPPVQLASASDDHATGAPGTPTTLLELTNDAPGDHLAWALPSVRLLDPVGGLPVSSVTVPGEGVWTVVSGQVRFTPVPGFQGDADLGYQVTNTRGQTVTAAMTVSYPAPLSAVVAPPILPVVSAPVTPTLATPARPTTLTVTVRLPGDPSRSAGLATTGADPAAAVLLASCLVGAGVVVMRARRRVAARG
;
A
#
# COMPACT_ATOMS: atom_id res chain seq x y z
N MET A 1 -72.17 -20.16 -18.78
CA MET A 1 -71.67 -19.35 -17.64
C MET A 1 -71.05 -18.01 -18.06
N LEU A 2 -70.19 -17.94 -19.09
CA LEU A 2 -69.44 -16.72 -19.46
C LEU A 2 -70.27 -15.40 -19.55
N ARG A 3 -71.52 -15.44 -20.00
CA ARG A 3 -72.39 -14.24 -20.07
C ARG A 3 -72.75 -13.58 -18.73
N ARG A 4 -72.46 -14.19 -17.57
CA ARG A 4 -72.64 -13.53 -16.26
C ARG A 4 -71.39 -12.78 -15.76
N LEU A 5 -70.18 -13.22 -16.11
CA LEU A 5 -68.94 -12.52 -15.71
C LEU A 5 -68.81 -11.14 -16.37
N ALA A 6 -69.15 -11.04 -17.66
CA ALA A 6 -69.05 -9.79 -18.41
C ALA A 6 -69.93 -8.66 -17.85
N LEU A 7 -71.08 -9.00 -17.24
CA LEU A 7 -71.98 -8.01 -16.66
C LEU A 7 -71.52 -7.55 -15.27
N SER A 8 -70.92 -8.44 -14.47
CA SER A 8 -70.27 -8.08 -13.20
C SER A 8 -69.09 -7.13 -13.41
N LEU A 9 -68.28 -7.36 -14.46
CA LEU A 9 -67.13 -6.51 -14.77
C LEU A 9 -67.55 -5.09 -15.21
N LEU A 10 -68.70 -4.95 -15.89
CA LEU A 10 -69.20 -3.66 -16.35
C LEU A 10 -69.83 -2.81 -15.23
N VAL A 11 -70.34 -3.44 -14.16
CA VAL A 11 -70.88 -2.74 -12.98
C VAL A 11 -69.77 -2.34 -12.00
N ALA A 12 -68.71 -3.16 -11.85
CA ALA A 12 -67.59 -2.84 -10.98
C ALA A 12 -66.81 -1.57 -11.37
N VAL A 13 -66.81 -1.20 -12.67
CA VAL A 13 -66.11 -0.01 -13.18
C VAL A 13 -66.87 1.30 -12.91
N LEU A 14 -68.17 1.26 -12.60
CA LEU A 14 -68.96 2.45 -12.25
C LEU A 14 -69.06 2.73 -10.73
N ALA A 15 -68.47 1.89 -9.88
CA ALA A 15 -68.58 1.98 -8.42
C ALA A 15 -67.36 2.60 -7.71
N LEU A 16 -66.33 3.03 -8.46
CA LEU A 16 -65.16 3.76 -7.93
C LEU A 16 -65.21 5.26 -8.21
N GLY A 17 -66.41 5.79 -8.49
CA GLY A 17 -66.71 7.19 -8.25
C GLY A 17 -66.76 7.46 -6.74
N GLY A 18 -65.58 7.55 -6.11
CA GLY A 18 -65.48 8.12 -4.77
C GLY A 18 -66.15 9.49 -4.79
N ALA A 19 -67.08 9.74 -3.87
CA ALA A 19 -67.91 10.94 -3.89
C ALA A 19 -66.99 12.16 -3.84
N ALA A 20 -66.90 12.88 -4.96
CA ALA A 20 -66.16 14.13 -5.01
C ALA A 20 -66.80 15.07 -3.98
N ALA A 21 -66.06 15.37 -2.91
CA ALA A 21 -66.45 16.44 -2.01
C ALA A 21 -66.64 17.70 -2.87
N PRO A 22 -67.71 18.48 -2.65
CA PRO A 22 -67.87 19.74 -3.37
C PRO A 22 -66.62 20.58 -3.15
N ALA A 23 -66.06 21.15 -4.21
CA ALA A 23 -64.80 21.90 -4.13
C ALA A 23 -64.93 23.00 -3.07
N LEU A 24 -64.20 22.84 -1.96
CA LEU A 24 -64.11 23.84 -0.92
C LEU A 24 -63.04 24.83 -1.39
N ALA A 25 -63.47 26.02 -1.80
CA ALA A 25 -62.55 27.11 -2.09
C ALA A 25 -61.60 27.29 -0.88
N SER A 26 -60.30 27.21 -1.12
CA SER A 26 -59.30 27.31 -0.04
C SER A 26 -59.46 28.67 0.65
N GLY A 27 -59.97 28.66 1.86
CA GLY A 27 -60.48 29.85 2.50
C GLY A 27 -60.78 29.56 3.95
N SER A 28 -60.83 30.62 4.75
CA SER A 28 -60.96 30.46 6.20
C SER A 28 -62.39 30.19 6.69
N GLY A 29 -63.27 29.77 5.78
CA GLY A 29 -64.66 29.41 6.04
C GLY A 29 -64.84 28.40 7.17
N ASP A 30 -63.90 27.46 7.30
CA ASP A 30 -63.90 26.36 8.27
C ASP A 30 -62.90 26.53 9.44
N LEU A 31 -62.21 27.68 9.56
CA LEU A 31 -61.30 28.00 10.69
C LEU A 31 -62.06 28.41 11.98
N PHE A 32 -63.04 27.61 12.37
CA PHE A 32 -63.97 27.87 13.47
C PHE A 32 -63.73 26.89 14.63
N PRO A 33 -63.47 27.37 15.86
CA PRO A 33 -63.41 26.53 17.04
C PRO A 33 -64.67 25.68 17.22
N ARG A 34 -64.50 24.44 17.66
CA ARG A 34 -65.65 23.58 18.00
C ARG A 34 -66.25 24.04 19.32
N VAL A 35 -67.52 24.46 19.27
CA VAL A 35 -68.33 24.70 20.48
C VAL A 35 -68.58 23.35 21.17
N GLY A 36 -68.03 23.17 22.36
CA GLY A 36 -68.33 22.03 23.22
C GLY A 36 -69.72 22.12 23.83
N ALA A 37 -70.23 21.02 24.38
CA ALA A 37 -71.56 20.96 24.99
C ALA A 37 -71.72 21.81 26.28
N ALA A 38 -70.63 22.41 26.77
CA ALA A 38 -70.59 23.34 27.91
C ALA A 38 -70.30 24.79 27.50
N ASP A 39 -69.94 25.05 26.24
CA ASP A 39 -69.58 26.38 25.76
C ASP A 39 -70.81 27.19 25.34
N ALA A 40 -70.73 28.52 25.48
CA ALA A 40 -71.71 29.40 24.84
C ALA A 40 -71.62 29.26 23.31
N PRO A 41 -72.74 29.21 22.59
CA PRO A 41 -72.72 29.20 21.12
C PRO A 41 -71.98 30.43 20.58
N CYS A 42 -71.38 30.31 19.40
CA CYS A 42 -70.72 31.43 18.73
C CYS A 42 -71.77 32.48 18.34
N ASP A 43 -71.93 33.47 19.22
CA ASP A 43 -73.10 34.36 19.26
C ASP A 43 -72.71 35.84 19.26
N ALA A 44 -73.66 36.68 19.69
CA ALA A 44 -73.55 38.12 19.67
C ALA A 44 -72.45 38.73 20.53
N THR A 45 -72.01 38.04 21.57
CA THR A 45 -70.94 38.50 22.48
C THR A 45 -69.74 37.56 22.49
N HIS A 46 -69.81 36.45 21.75
CA HIS A 46 -68.84 35.35 21.82
C HIS A 46 -68.34 34.85 20.43
N PRO A 47 -67.87 35.72 19.51
CA PRO A 47 -67.40 35.28 18.19
C PRO A 47 -66.21 34.30 18.29
N CYS A 48 -66.30 33.15 17.61
CA CYS A 48 -65.29 32.10 17.61
C CYS A 48 -64.60 32.03 16.24
N ARG A 49 -63.29 32.29 16.15
CA ARG A 49 -62.53 32.14 14.90
C ARG A 49 -61.02 32.17 15.14
N ALA A 50 -60.25 31.47 14.31
CA ALA A 50 -58.84 31.81 14.10
C ALA A 50 -58.71 32.81 12.94
N ALA A 51 -57.98 33.91 13.15
CA ALA A 51 -57.48 34.80 12.10
C ALA A 51 -56.14 34.26 11.58
N LEU A 52 -55.73 34.63 10.35
CA LEU A 52 -54.33 34.42 9.94
C LEU A 52 -53.42 35.49 10.53
N GLU A 53 -52.19 35.09 10.78
CA GLU A 53 -51.12 35.97 11.24
C GLU A 53 -50.30 36.53 10.07
N TRP A 54 -49.89 37.81 10.18
CA TRP A 54 -48.88 38.42 9.32
C TRP A 54 -47.92 39.31 10.12
N ARG A 55 -46.92 38.70 10.76
CA ARG A 55 -45.79 39.38 11.40
C ARG A 55 -44.47 39.01 10.69
N THR A 56 -43.46 39.87 10.80
CA THR A 56 -42.14 39.68 10.15
C THR A 56 -41.05 39.14 11.07
N ASN A 57 -41.32 39.02 12.38
CA ASN A 57 -40.50 38.27 13.33
C ASN A 57 -40.62 36.74 13.11
N ALA A 58 -39.84 35.99 13.88
CA ALA A 58 -39.73 34.55 13.80
C ALA A 58 -40.15 33.87 15.12
N TYR A 59 -40.41 32.57 15.05
CA TYR A 59 -40.41 31.66 16.19
C TYR A 59 -39.02 31.03 16.35
N GLY A 60 -38.64 30.66 17.58
CA GLY A 60 -37.39 29.96 17.90
C GLY A 60 -36.24 30.86 18.40
N PRO A 61 -35.09 30.25 18.75
CA PRO A 61 -33.92 30.95 19.27
C PRO A 61 -33.38 32.05 18.34
N ALA A 62 -32.86 33.14 18.93
CA ALA A 62 -32.25 34.23 18.17
C ALA A 62 -30.96 33.77 17.44
N GLY A 63 -31.04 33.64 16.11
CA GLY A 63 -29.98 33.07 15.26
C GLY A 63 -30.35 31.74 14.62
N ASP A 64 -31.35 31.05 15.16
CA ASP A 64 -31.91 29.77 14.67
C ASP A 64 -33.23 29.95 13.92
N THR A 65 -33.50 31.16 13.44
CA THR A 65 -34.84 31.61 13.03
C THR A 65 -35.25 31.09 11.64
N GLN A 66 -35.54 29.79 11.55
CA GLN A 66 -35.99 29.13 10.32
C GLN A 66 -37.49 29.37 10.03
N ILE A 67 -38.28 29.84 11.01
CA ILE A 67 -39.76 29.88 10.93
C ILE A 67 -40.33 31.28 11.21
N ARG A 68 -41.10 31.81 10.27
CA ARG A 68 -41.70 33.14 10.28
C ARG A 68 -43.14 33.14 10.78
N ARG A 69 -43.49 34.25 11.42
CA ARG A 69 -44.79 34.48 12.06
C ARG A 69 -45.88 34.93 11.08
N ARG A 70 -46.04 34.19 9.98
CA ARG A 70 -47.01 34.51 8.93
C ARG A 70 -47.35 33.32 8.05
N THR A 71 -48.57 33.33 7.50
CA THR A 71 -48.96 32.36 6.47
C THR A 71 -48.64 32.91 5.07
N LEU A 72 -47.72 32.24 4.35
CA LEU A 72 -47.43 32.53 2.94
C LEU A 72 -48.01 31.43 2.05
N PHE A 73 -48.98 31.75 1.21
CA PHE A 73 -49.61 30.77 0.33
C PHE A 73 -48.83 30.57 -0.96
N THR A 74 -49.04 29.40 -1.55
CA THR A 74 -48.55 29.01 -2.86
C THR A 74 -49.73 28.44 -3.64
N VAL A 75 -49.84 28.81 -4.91
CA VAL A 75 -50.95 28.42 -5.79
C VAL A 75 -50.36 27.91 -7.09
N PHE A 76 -50.65 26.65 -7.43
CA PHE A 76 -50.43 26.22 -8.81
C PHE A 76 -51.55 26.76 -9.69
N ALA A 77 -51.19 27.41 -10.80
CA ALA A 77 -52.13 27.79 -11.85
C ALA A 77 -51.50 27.53 -13.22
N ARG A 78 -52.33 27.15 -14.20
CA ARG A 78 -51.94 27.07 -15.61
C ARG A 78 -52.06 28.44 -16.29
N ALA A 79 -51.30 28.67 -17.35
CA ALA A 79 -51.44 29.88 -18.17
C ALA A 79 -52.90 30.07 -18.63
N GLY A 80 -53.49 31.21 -18.27
CA GLY A 80 -54.89 31.56 -18.52
C GLY A 80 -55.86 31.22 -17.39
N GLU A 81 -55.54 30.30 -16.47
CA GLU A 81 -56.36 30.09 -15.26
C GLU A 81 -56.36 31.36 -14.39
N ARG A 82 -57.42 31.55 -13.62
CA ARG A 82 -57.60 32.75 -12.79
C ARG A 82 -57.45 32.40 -11.32
N ILE A 83 -56.54 33.08 -10.64
CA ILE A 83 -56.42 33.08 -9.18
C ILE A 83 -57.36 34.17 -8.66
N LEU A 84 -58.32 33.81 -7.82
CA LEU A 84 -59.29 34.73 -7.23
C LEU A 84 -59.02 34.84 -5.73
N THR A 85 -58.99 36.08 -5.22
CA THR A 85 -58.62 36.38 -3.84
C THR A 85 -59.52 37.41 -3.16
N GLY A 86 -59.68 37.25 -1.84
CA GLY A 86 -60.38 38.20 -0.97
C GLY A 86 -59.76 38.25 0.42
N SER A 87 -59.92 39.37 1.11
CA SER A 87 -59.47 39.56 2.49
C SER A 87 -60.38 40.54 3.24
N SER A 88 -60.57 40.29 4.54
CA SER A 88 -61.26 41.19 5.47
C SER A 88 -60.59 42.55 5.61
N SER A 89 -59.28 42.60 5.38
CA SER A 89 -58.45 43.78 5.63
C SER A 89 -58.41 44.73 4.43
N MET A 90 -58.93 44.34 3.25
CA MET A 90 -58.85 45.18 2.06
C MET A 90 -59.60 46.51 2.20
N GLY A 91 -58.90 47.59 1.85
CA GLY A 91 -59.41 48.96 2.00
C GLY A 91 -59.24 49.53 3.41
N THR A 92 -58.38 48.97 4.26
CA THR A 92 -57.92 49.62 5.50
C THR A 92 -56.39 49.78 5.51
N GLY A 93 -55.90 50.94 5.96
CA GLY A 93 -54.48 51.24 6.06
C GLY A 93 -53.68 50.96 4.78
N THR A 94 -52.64 50.14 4.91
CA THR A 94 -51.77 49.65 3.81
C THR A 94 -51.98 48.16 3.50
N ALA A 95 -53.19 47.63 3.75
CA ALA A 95 -53.56 46.25 3.42
C ALA A 95 -53.59 46.00 1.91
N ASP A 96 -53.15 44.81 1.50
CA ASP A 96 -53.12 44.34 0.11
C ASP A 96 -53.28 42.82 0.06
N ILE A 97 -53.58 42.30 -1.13
CA ILE A 97 -53.36 40.90 -1.50
C ILE A 97 -52.32 40.90 -2.61
N ALA A 98 -51.10 40.48 -2.27
CA ALA A 98 -49.98 40.43 -3.18
C ALA A 98 -49.87 39.01 -3.78
N ILE A 99 -49.81 38.93 -5.10
CA ILE A 99 -49.51 37.70 -5.85
C ILE A 99 -48.21 37.91 -6.60
N TRP A 100 -47.24 37.01 -6.49
CA TRP A 100 -45.99 37.05 -7.27
C TRP A 100 -45.94 35.94 -8.31
N ASN A 101 -45.33 36.24 -9.46
CA ASN A 101 -45.13 35.32 -10.57
C ASN A 101 -44.21 34.12 -10.18
N PRO A 102 -44.29 33.00 -10.91
CA PRO A 102 -43.45 31.83 -10.64
C PRO A 102 -41.96 32.19 -10.66
N GLY A 103 -41.22 31.67 -9.68
CA GLY A 103 -39.79 31.91 -9.52
C GLY A 103 -39.40 33.27 -8.90
N GLN A 104 -40.34 34.17 -8.60
CA GLN A 104 -40.02 35.42 -7.88
C GLN A 104 -39.72 35.20 -6.39
N ILE A 105 -40.33 34.17 -5.79
CA ILE A 105 -40.10 33.72 -4.41
C ILE A 105 -39.93 32.19 -4.45
N THR A 106 -38.68 31.74 -4.36
CA THR A 106 -38.28 30.32 -4.43
C THR A 106 -38.34 29.63 -3.07
N ASP A 107 -37.88 30.32 -2.03
CA ASP A 107 -38.00 29.99 -0.61
C ASP A 107 -39.46 29.68 -0.20
N THR A 108 -39.65 28.71 0.71
CA THR A 108 -40.95 28.23 1.22
C THR A 108 -41.68 29.26 2.08
N GLU A 109 -40.94 30.07 2.83
CA GLU A 109 -41.47 31.13 3.70
C GLU A 109 -41.09 32.55 3.27
N ALA A 110 -40.01 32.68 2.49
CA ALA A 110 -39.36 33.89 2.00
C ALA A 110 -38.67 34.75 3.08
N ALA A 111 -37.38 34.50 3.31
CA ALA A 111 -36.50 35.29 4.18
C ALA A 111 -36.64 36.81 3.97
N THR A 112 -36.81 37.25 2.72
CA THR A 112 -37.34 38.58 2.37
C THR A 112 -38.39 38.44 1.26
N LEU A 113 -39.35 39.36 1.22
CA LEU A 113 -40.36 39.44 0.16
C LEU A 113 -40.01 40.56 -0.81
N PRO A 114 -39.85 40.29 -2.12
CA PRO A 114 -39.73 41.34 -3.13
C PRO A 114 -40.97 42.24 -3.14
N ALA A 115 -40.80 43.53 -3.44
CA ALA A 115 -41.94 44.41 -3.70
C ALA A 115 -42.74 43.87 -4.90
N VAL A 116 -44.06 43.77 -4.74
CA VAL A 116 -44.95 43.44 -5.86
C VAL A 116 -45.17 44.69 -6.71
N VAL A 117 -44.95 44.55 -8.02
CA VAL A 117 -45.12 45.58 -9.03
C VAL A 117 -46.16 45.05 -10.00
N ASP A 118 -47.36 45.63 -9.91
CA ASP A 118 -48.55 45.17 -10.63
C ASP A 118 -48.31 45.09 -12.14
N GLY A 119 -48.79 43.99 -12.75
CA GLY A 119 -48.60 43.69 -14.17
C GLY A 119 -47.16 43.37 -14.58
N THR A 120 -46.17 43.47 -13.68
CA THR A 120 -44.74 43.34 -14.00
C THR A 120 -44.13 42.06 -13.42
N ASN A 121 -44.05 41.94 -12.10
CA ASN A 121 -43.57 40.72 -11.41
C ASN A 121 -44.68 40.00 -10.63
N GLY A 122 -45.90 40.52 -10.68
CA GLY A 122 -47.03 40.02 -9.92
C GLY A 122 -48.28 40.90 -10.06
N PHE A 123 -49.13 40.87 -9.04
CA PHE A 123 -50.39 41.60 -8.95
C PHE A 123 -50.64 42.13 -7.54
N SER A 124 -51.15 43.36 -7.45
CA SER A 124 -51.54 44.03 -6.20
C SER A 124 -53.03 44.30 -6.21
N CYS A 125 -53.78 43.58 -5.38
CA CYS A 125 -55.23 43.77 -5.25
C CYS A 125 -55.61 45.21 -4.87
N ALA A 126 -54.76 45.91 -4.10
CA ALA A 126 -54.91 47.32 -3.75
C ALA A 126 -54.81 48.25 -4.97
N ALA A 127 -53.93 47.96 -5.94
CA ALA A 127 -53.78 48.77 -7.16
C ALA A 127 -55.02 48.72 -8.07
N HIS A 128 -55.86 47.68 -7.97
CA HIS A 128 -57.09 47.50 -8.74
C HIS A 128 -58.35 48.05 -8.04
N ARG A 129 -58.18 48.77 -6.91
CA ARG A 129 -59.29 49.41 -6.20
C ARG A 129 -59.42 50.89 -6.60
N PRO A 130 -60.59 51.35 -7.13
CA PRO A 130 -60.77 52.76 -7.47
C PRO A 130 -60.79 53.71 -6.26
N ASP A 131 -61.24 53.24 -5.08
CA ASP A 131 -61.25 54.01 -3.84
C ASP A 131 -61.39 53.11 -2.58
N ALA A 132 -61.44 53.73 -1.40
CA ALA A 132 -61.57 53.07 -0.10
C ALA A 132 -62.94 52.40 0.15
N THR A 133 -64.00 52.84 -0.54
CA THR A 133 -65.35 52.26 -0.47
C THR A 133 -65.54 51.04 -1.37
N SER A 134 -64.66 50.86 -2.38
CA SER A 134 -64.69 49.72 -3.30
C SER A 134 -64.82 48.36 -2.60
N LEU A 135 -65.58 47.47 -3.23
CA LEU A 135 -65.80 46.09 -2.79
C LEU A 135 -64.77 45.09 -3.35
N VAL A 136 -63.90 45.54 -4.25
CA VAL A 136 -62.85 44.73 -4.92
C VAL A 136 -61.84 44.20 -3.89
N GLY A 137 -61.75 42.87 -3.80
CA GLY A 137 -60.95 42.12 -2.83
C GLY A 137 -61.49 42.14 -1.40
N LYS A 138 -62.61 42.82 -1.11
CA LYS A 138 -63.03 43.14 0.27
C LYS A 138 -64.14 42.24 0.79
N LEU A 139 -63.76 41.30 1.64
CA LEU A 139 -64.71 40.56 2.48
C LEU A 139 -65.21 41.47 3.60
N SER A 140 -66.51 41.74 3.64
CA SER A 140 -67.13 42.60 4.66
C SER A 140 -68.05 41.82 5.62
N THR A 141 -68.48 40.60 5.24
CA THR A 141 -69.38 39.77 6.06
C THR A 141 -69.06 38.28 6.04
N ARG A 142 -69.49 37.55 7.08
CA ARG A 142 -69.45 36.06 7.14
C ARG A 142 -70.23 35.39 5.99
N ALA A 143 -71.27 36.04 5.46
CA ALA A 143 -72.03 35.54 4.32
C ALA A 143 -71.25 35.67 2.99
N GLN A 144 -70.33 36.64 2.89
CA GLN A 144 -69.44 36.80 1.74
C GLN A 144 -68.31 35.78 1.76
N GLU A 145 -67.71 35.57 2.92
CA GLU A 145 -66.72 34.52 3.20
C GLU A 145 -67.28 33.11 2.91
N LEU A 146 -68.46 32.77 3.44
CA LEU A 146 -69.12 31.47 3.18
C LEU A 146 -69.62 31.32 1.73
N ALA A 147 -69.84 32.44 1.01
CA ALA A 147 -70.06 32.37 -0.42
C ALA A 147 -68.75 32.11 -1.16
N GLY A 148 -67.64 32.71 -0.73
CA GLY A 148 -66.36 32.70 -1.42
C GLY A 148 -66.37 33.53 -2.71
N ALA A 149 -65.25 33.51 -3.43
CA ALA A 149 -64.99 34.28 -4.64
C ALA A 149 -65.77 33.82 -5.90
N ARG A 150 -67.11 33.66 -5.82
CA ARG A 150 -67.93 33.03 -6.88
C ARG A 150 -68.02 33.78 -8.22
N SER A 151 -67.55 35.03 -8.34
CA SER A 151 -67.59 35.77 -9.62
C SER A 151 -66.22 35.83 -10.28
N ALA A 152 -66.05 35.17 -11.42
CA ALA A 152 -64.74 35.01 -12.06
C ALA A 152 -64.36 36.12 -13.05
N ASP A 153 -65.29 37.03 -13.34
CA ASP A 153 -65.12 38.17 -14.25
C ASP A 153 -64.79 39.48 -13.53
N GLY A 154 -64.60 39.45 -12.20
CA GLY A 154 -64.39 40.65 -11.38
C GLY A 154 -65.67 41.45 -11.11
N THR A 155 -66.85 40.86 -11.30
CA THR A 155 -68.13 41.45 -10.86
C THR A 155 -68.53 40.99 -9.45
N GLN A 156 -69.69 41.44 -8.96
CA GLN A 156 -70.16 41.19 -7.61
C GLN A 156 -70.78 39.79 -7.48
N ASN A 157 -70.30 39.00 -6.52
CA ASN A 157 -70.88 37.70 -6.17
C ASN A 157 -72.30 37.86 -5.56
N THR A 158 -73.03 36.76 -5.44
CA THR A 158 -74.40 36.74 -4.90
C THR A 158 -74.54 37.16 -3.42
N ALA A 159 -73.43 37.34 -2.71
CA ALA A 159 -73.37 37.83 -1.32
C ALA A 159 -72.89 39.29 -1.21
N GLY A 160 -72.64 39.96 -2.34
CA GLY A 160 -72.31 41.38 -2.40
C GLY A 160 -70.82 41.73 -2.40
N TYR A 161 -69.91 40.77 -2.53
CA TYR A 161 -68.45 40.99 -2.57
C TYR A 161 -67.88 40.76 -3.97
N VAL A 162 -66.87 41.55 -4.36
CA VAL A 162 -66.19 41.46 -5.66
C VAL A 162 -64.77 40.91 -5.42
N PRO A 163 -64.38 39.73 -5.94
CA PRO A 163 -63.03 39.22 -5.74
C PRO A 163 -61.99 40.01 -6.53
N CYS A 164 -60.75 40.03 -6.03
CA CYS A 164 -59.60 40.38 -6.85
C CYS A 164 -59.29 39.19 -7.77
N VAL A 165 -59.21 39.43 -9.07
CA VAL A 165 -59.04 38.37 -10.09
C VAL A 165 -57.72 38.58 -10.82
N TYR A 166 -56.83 37.61 -10.72
CA TYR A 166 -55.55 37.60 -11.41
C TYR A 166 -55.45 36.44 -12.39
N THR A 167 -55.42 36.74 -13.69
CA THR A 167 -55.21 35.74 -14.75
C THR A 167 -53.73 35.39 -14.83
N ALA A 168 -53.39 34.12 -14.59
CA ALA A 168 -52.02 33.63 -14.60
C ALA A 168 -51.38 33.76 -16.01
N PRO A 169 -50.34 34.58 -16.21
CA PRO A 169 -49.69 34.72 -17.52
C PRO A 169 -48.89 33.49 -17.96
N THR A 170 -48.52 32.61 -17.03
CA THR A 170 -47.72 31.40 -17.28
C THR A 170 -48.23 30.23 -16.44
N THR A 171 -47.82 29.01 -16.77
CA THR A 171 -48.06 27.85 -15.90
C THR A 171 -46.98 27.78 -14.82
N GLY A 172 -47.34 27.68 -13.55
CA GLY A 172 -46.38 27.51 -12.47
C GLY A 172 -46.94 27.72 -11.07
N LEU A 173 -46.02 27.76 -10.09
CA LEU A 173 -46.29 28.02 -8.68
C LEU A 173 -46.21 29.52 -8.41
N TYR A 174 -47.36 30.17 -8.31
CA TYR A 174 -47.52 31.53 -7.83
C TYR A 174 -47.42 31.56 -6.30
N ARG A 175 -46.91 32.64 -5.73
CA ARG A 175 -46.90 32.86 -4.26
C ARG A 175 -47.89 33.96 -3.92
N VAL A 176 -48.63 33.83 -2.82
CA VAL A 176 -49.75 34.71 -2.46
C VAL A 176 -49.66 35.10 -0.98
N ALA A 177 -49.74 36.39 -0.70
CA ALA A 177 -49.75 36.94 0.65
C ALA A 177 -50.95 37.87 0.86
N PHE A 178 -51.51 37.83 2.06
CA PHE A 178 -52.53 38.76 2.53
C PHE A 178 -51.90 39.64 3.59
N TYR A 179 -51.96 40.97 3.45
CA TYR A 179 -51.44 41.92 4.44
C TYR A 179 -52.58 42.53 5.26
N GLY A 180 -52.35 42.70 6.57
CA GLY A 180 -53.20 43.52 7.43
C GLY A 180 -53.04 45.03 7.16
N ALA A 181 -53.81 45.85 7.85
CA ALA A 181 -53.82 47.32 7.74
C ALA A 181 -52.46 48.00 8.00
N ALA A 182 -51.52 47.31 8.65
CA ALA A 182 -50.15 47.77 8.89
C ALA A 182 -49.16 47.44 7.73
N GLY A 183 -49.60 46.70 6.71
CA GLY A 183 -48.82 46.37 5.52
C GLY A 183 -47.78 45.26 5.69
N SER A 184 -47.02 45.02 4.62
CA SER A 184 -46.16 43.83 4.46
C SER A 184 -45.01 43.71 5.48
N GLY A 185 -44.50 44.83 6.00
CA GLY A 185 -43.28 44.90 6.81
C GLY A 185 -43.48 44.85 8.33
N ASN A 186 -44.72 44.89 8.84
CA ASN A 186 -44.95 45.08 10.27
C ASN A 186 -44.51 43.87 11.13
N ALA A 187 -43.83 44.17 12.24
CA ALA A 187 -43.43 43.19 13.26
C ALA A 187 -44.22 43.30 14.57
N ALA A 188 -45.09 44.33 14.71
CA ALA A 188 -45.78 44.61 15.95
C ALA A 188 -46.93 43.63 16.24
N ASP A 189 -46.95 43.16 17.48
CA ASP A 189 -48.07 42.47 18.11
C ASP A 189 -49.20 43.49 18.34
N GLY A 190 -50.05 43.68 17.34
CA GLY A 190 -51.33 44.32 17.59
C GLY A 190 -52.16 43.45 18.52
N THR A 191 -52.97 44.04 19.39
CA THR A 191 -54.18 43.34 19.86
C THR A 191 -55.08 43.23 18.63
N PRO A 192 -55.32 42.03 18.05
CA PRO A 192 -56.35 41.92 17.04
C PRO A 192 -57.66 42.11 17.77
N ASP A 193 -58.32 43.24 17.50
CA ASP A 193 -59.65 43.47 18.04
C ASP A 193 -60.56 42.35 17.54
N ARG A 194 -61.51 41.94 18.37
CA ARG A 194 -62.36 40.77 18.11
C ARG A 194 -63.33 41.10 16.96
N HIS A 195 -64.34 40.25 16.79
CA HIS A 195 -65.53 40.53 15.98
C HIS A 195 -65.35 40.41 14.45
N LEU A 196 -65.76 39.23 13.95
CA LEU A 196 -67.05 39.23 13.26
C LEU A 196 -68.13 39.61 14.28
N ASP A 197 -68.82 40.72 14.05
CA ASP A 197 -70.06 41.03 14.76
C ASP A 197 -71.15 40.03 14.31
N PRO A 198 -72.01 39.49 15.21
CA PRO A 198 -73.17 38.67 14.85
C PRO A 198 -74.05 39.22 13.74
N VAL A 199 -74.18 40.54 13.63
CA VAL A 199 -75.02 41.21 12.62
C VAL A 199 -74.29 41.29 11.27
N GLY A 200 -73.04 40.82 11.22
CA GLY A 200 -72.36 40.42 10.00
C GLY A 200 -71.20 41.31 9.55
N GLY A 201 -70.62 42.16 10.41
CA GLY A 201 -69.50 43.03 10.05
C GLY A 201 -68.13 42.57 10.58
N PHE A 202 -67.07 42.66 9.77
CA PHE A 202 -65.69 42.65 10.27
C PHE A 202 -65.28 44.05 10.77
N LEU A 203 -64.56 44.15 11.90
CA LEU A 203 -63.99 45.42 12.36
C LEU A 203 -62.71 45.80 11.60
N ALA A 204 -62.51 47.11 11.40
CA ALA A 204 -61.48 47.67 10.51
C ALA A 204 -60.04 47.66 11.05
N ALA A 205 -59.82 47.20 12.30
CA ALA A 205 -58.62 47.47 13.10
C ALA A 205 -57.71 46.26 13.36
N ALA A 206 -57.73 45.23 12.49
CA ALA A 206 -56.98 43.98 12.69
C ALA A 206 -55.43 44.11 12.73
N GLY A 207 -54.87 45.28 12.42
CA GLY A 207 -53.42 45.55 12.50
C GLY A 207 -52.61 44.72 11.51
N SER A 208 -51.97 43.66 11.99
CA SER A 208 -51.25 42.65 11.21
C SER A 208 -52.13 41.42 10.86
N ALA A 209 -53.23 41.16 11.57
CA ALA A 209 -54.04 39.97 11.36
C ALA A 209 -54.98 40.06 10.13
N ILE A 210 -55.42 38.90 9.64
CA ILE A 210 -56.41 38.76 8.57
C ILE A 210 -57.58 37.91 9.07
N ASN A 211 -58.68 38.60 9.40
CA ASN A 211 -59.88 38.04 10.04
C ASN A 211 -60.78 37.23 9.09
N ALA A 212 -60.60 37.33 7.77
CA ALA A 212 -61.08 36.38 6.77
C ALA A 212 -60.30 36.50 5.46
N TRP A 213 -60.20 35.40 4.72
CA TRP A 213 -59.56 35.33 3.40
C TRP A 213 -60.18 34.23 2.54
N ASP A 214 -60.19 34.48 1.23
CA ASP A 214 -60.55 33.56 0.15
C ASP A 214 -59.35 33.37 -0.79
N LEU A 215 -59.12 32.15 -1.28
CA LEU A 215 -58.14 31.80 -2.31
C LEU A 215 -58.65 30.63 -3.17
N THR A 216 -58.96 30.89 -4.44
CA THR A 216 -59.39 29.82 -5.36
C THR A 216 -58.76 29.98 -6.75
N VAL A 217 -58.73 28.90 -7.52
CA VAL A 217 -58.28 28.88 -8.92
C VAL A 217 -59.43 28.41 -9.81
N ARG A 218 -59.62 29.08 -10.94
CA ARG A 218 -60.71 28.81 -11.88
C ARG A 218 -60.21 28.68 -13.31
N ASP A 219 -60.98 27.97 -14.12
CA ASP A 219 -60.75 27.79 -15.56
C ASP A 219 -60.55 29.15 -16.26
N ALA A 220 -59.75 29.18 -17.33
CA ALA A 220 -59.56 30.31 -18.21
C ALA A 220 -60.85 30.74 -18.94
N ALA A 221 -61.82 29.84 -19.10
CA ALA A 221 -63.12 30.11 -19.71
C ALA A 221 -63.87 31.23 -18.94
N PRO A 222 -64.07 32.44 -19.51
CA PRO A 222 -64.44 33.63 -18.73
C PRO A 222 -65.71 33.50 -17.87
N ALA A 223 -66.69 32.73 -18.33
CA ALA A 223 -67.95 32.50 -17.62
C ALA A 223 -67.93 31.31 -16.63
N SER A 224 -66.80 30.62 -16.46
CA SER A 224 -66.70 29.50 -15.50
C SER A 224 -66.89 29.97 -14.06
N VAL A 225 -67.78 29.27 -13.35
CA VAL A 225 -68.03 29.44 -11.91
C VAL A 225 -67.45 28.30 -11.08
N ASP A 226 -66.79 27.34 -11.72
CA ASP A 226 -66.29 26.11 -11.12
C ASP A 226 -64.87 26.32 -10.56
N ASP A 227 -64.72 26.04 -9.27
CA ASP A 227 -63.44 26.09 -8.55
C ASP A 227 -62.64 24.81 -8.78
N ILE A 228 -61.34 24.94 -9.07
CA ILE A 228 -60.44 23.82 -9.35
C ILE A 228 -59.76 23.39 -8.04
N PRO A 229 -60.02 22.17 -7.53
CA PRO A 229 -59.51 21.72 -6.24
C PRO A 229 -58.04 21.27 -6.29
N GLY A 230 -57.42 21.23 -5.11
CA GLY A 230 -56.06 20.76 -4.88
C GLY A 230 -54.98 21.71 -5.41
N ARG A 231 -55.29 23.01 -5.47
CA ARG A 231 -54.47 24.06 -6.12
C ARG A 231 -53.66 24.92 -5.16
N ALA A 232 -54.16 25.13 -3.94
CA ALA A 232 -53.60 26.07 -2.97
C ALA A 232 -53.00 25.35 -1.75
N LEU A 233 -51.85 25.83 -1.28
CA LEU A 233 -51.08 25.28 -0.17
C LEU A 233 -50.29 26.36 0.55
N THR A 234 -49.70 26.02 1.70
CA THR A 234 -48.66 26.79 2.40
C THR A 234 -47.60 25.83 2.94
N TYR A 235 -46.51 26.35 3.49
CA TYR A 235 -45.54 25.58 4.27
C TYR A 235 -45.63 25.89 5.76
N VAL A 236 -46.22 27.04 6.14
CA VAL A 236 -46.50 27.45 7.51
C VAL A 236 -47.92 28.01 7.59
N LEU A 237 -48.75 27.42 8.45
CA LEU A 237 -50.03 28.00 8.85
C LEU A 237 -49.86 28.68 10.21
N ALA A 238 -49.62 29.99 10.17
CA ALA A 238 -49.57 30.86 11.35
C ALA A 238 -50.94 31.51 11.58
N GLY A 239 -51.51 31.33 12.77
CA GLY A 239 -52.87 31.77 13.10
C GLY A 239 -53.02 32.27 14.53
N PHE A 240 -54.09 33.05 14.77
CA PHE A 240 -54.32 33.72 16.05
C PHE A 240 -55.81 33.70 16.44
N THR A 241 -56.09 33.38 17.70
CA THR A 241 -57.43 33.20 18.29
C THR A 241 -57.70 34.18 19.43
N GLY A 242 -56.63 34.63 20.10
CA GLY A 242 -56.68 35.55 21.23
C GLY A 242 -57.06 34.86 22.55
N GLY A 243 -56.58 35.43 23.66
CA GLY A 243 -56.68 34.86 25.01
C GLY A 243 -58.12 34.64 25.53
N ASN A 244 -58.74 33.56 25.07
CA ASN A 244 -59.96 32.90 25.51
C ASN A 244 -59.74 31.41 25.23
N PRO A 245 -60.05 30.48 26.14
CA PRO A 245 -59.96 29.05 25.84
C PRO A 245 -61.01 28.64 24.79
N ARG A 246 -60.57 28.34 23.56
CA ARG A 246 -61.41 28.06 22.37
C ARG A 246 -60.75 27.04 21.41
N PRO A 247 -60.95 25.73 21.65
CA PRO A 247 -60.35 24.63 20.87
C PRO A 247 -60.52 24.71 19.34
N VAL A 248 -59.41 25.00 18.63
CA VAL A 248 -59.29 25.03 17.16
C VAL A 248 -59.30 23.60 16.59
N SER A 249 -60.36 23.29 15.84
CA SER A 249 -60.51 22.03 15.12
C SER A 249 -60.47 22.29 13.61
N MET A 250 -59.35 21.97 12.97
CA MET A 250 -59.18 22.06 11.52
C MET A 250 -58.71 20.71 10.96
N ARG A 251 -59.06 20.45 9.69
CA ARG A 251 -58.52 19.33 8.92
C ARG A 251 -57.53 19.88 7.91
N LEU A 252 -56.34 19.31 7.91
CA LEU A 252 -55.23 19.69 7.04
C LEU A 252 -54.79 18.46 6.25
N PHE A 253 -54.31 18.68 5.03
CA PHE A 253 -53.77 17.66 4.13
C PHE A 253 -52.33 18.00 3.81
N LEU A 254 -51.45 17.01 3.90
CA LEU A 254 -50.01 17.20 3.77
C LEU A 254 -49.39 16.13 2.89
N ASN A 255 -48.38 16.52 2.12
CA ASN A 255 -47.64 15.67 1.21
C ASN A 255 -46.16 15.63 1.59
N THR A 256 -45.61 14.44 1.82
CA THR A 256 -44.16 14.25 1.95
C THR A 256 -43.49 14.32 0.57
N LEU A 257 -42.19 14.63 0.54
CA LEU A 257 -41.44 14.77 -0.73
C LEU A 257 -41.34 13.46 -1.55
N ASP A 258 -41.51 12.31 -0.91
CA ASP A 258 -41.54 10.97 -1.51
C ASP A 258 -42.96 10.46 -1.84
N GLY A 259 -43.99 11.31 -1.67
CA GLY A 259 -45.34 11.08 -2.23
C GLY A 259 -46.37 10.47 -1.27
N TYR A 260 -46.06 10.30 0.02
CA TYR A 260 -47.04 9.90 1.02
C TYR A 260 -47.97 11.09 1.34
N ARG A 261 -49.23 10.79 1.63
CA ARG A 261 -50.31 11.77 1.86
C ARG A 261 -50.92 11.54 3.22
N TYR A 262 -50.90 12.57 4.05
CA TYR A 262 -51.47 12.55 5.39
C TYR A 262 -52.66 13.50 5.49
N ALA A 263 -53.70 13.08 6.20
CA ALA A 263 -54.66 14.01 6.79
C ALA A 263 -54.32 14.19 8.26
N VAL A 264 -54.33 15.44 8.73
CA VAL A 264 -54.21 15.79 10.14
C VAL A 264 -55.49 16.50 10.56
N ASP A 265 -56.26 15.87 11.45
CA ASP A 265 -57.35 16.54 12.16
C ASP A 265 -56.78 17.05 13.49
N THR A 266 -56.79 18.36 13.73
CA THR A 266 -56.14 18.95 14.92
C THR A 266 -56.91 18.73 16.22
N ARG A 267 -58.19 18.36 16.10
CA ARG A 267 -59.06 17.89 17.20
C ARG A 267 -59.07 18.78 18.44
N GLY A 268 -59.10 20.10 18.24
CA GLY A 268 -59.32 21.05 19.33
C GLY A 268 -58.13 21.12 20.27
N PHE A 269 -57.01 21.63 19.77
CA PHE A 269 -56.04 22.29 20.64
C PHE A 269 -56.44 23.75 20.84
N ASP A 270 -55.99 24.36 21.93
CA ASP A 270 -56.48 25.64 22.44
C ASP A 270 -55.35 26.68 22.47
N PRO A 271 -55.18 27.47 21.38
CA PRO A 271 -54.09 28.43 21.28
C PRO A 271 -54.52 29.87 21.61
N ASN A 272 -53.58 30.69 22.09
CA ASN A 272 -53.69 32.15 21.98
C ASN A 272 -53.28 32.63 20.56
N GLY A 273 -52.14 32.16 20.09
CA GLY A 273 -51.68 32.17 18.70
C GLY A 273 -50.81 30.93 18.48
N PHE A 274 -50.66 30.47 17.24
CA PHE A 274 -50.02 29.19 16.92
C PHE A 274 -49.32 29.19 15.56
N VAL A 275 -48.40 28.25 15.38
CA VAL A 275 -47.85 27.87 14.06
C VAL A 275 -47.94 26.36 13.87
N PHE A 276 -48.56 25.92 12.76
CA PHE A 276 -48.54 24.54 12.29
C PHE A 276 -47.65 24.44 11.05
N TYR A 277 -46.75 23.46 11.01
CA TYR A 277 -45.96 23.14 9.81
C TYR A 277 -45.69 21.64 9.69
N GLY A 278 -44.85 21.24 8.73
CA GLY A 278 -44.46 19.84 8.57
C GLY A 278 -43.08 19.68 7.94
N ASN A 279 -42.32 18.73 8.47
CA ASN A 279 -41.00 18.33 8.00
C ASN A 279 -40.80 16.83 8.25
N ARG A 280 -39.58 16.35 8.03
CA ARG A 280 -39.20 14.93 8.19
C ARG A 280 -38.45 14.66 9.49
N GLU A 281 -37.88 15.69 10.10
CA GLU A 281 -36.94 15.58 11.23
C GLU A 281 -37.57 15.97 12.59
N GLY A 282 -38.71 16.66 12.60
CA GLY A 282 -39.36 17.18 13.81
C GLY A 282 -38.72 18.45 14.33
N PHE A 283 -38.35 18.44 15.61
CA PHE A 283 -37.38 19.38 16.16
C PHE A 283 -35.96 18.82 16.04
N LEU A 284 -34.95 19.57 16.46
CA LEU A 284 -33.55 19.12 16.44
C LEU A 284 -32.95 19.21 17.84
N ASP A 285 -32.11 18.24 18.19
CA ASP A 285 -31.39 18.19 19.47
C ASP A 285 -30.37 19.34 19.59
N ALA A 286 -29.72 19.48 20.74
CA ALA A 286 -28.77 20.55 21.06
C ALA A 286 -27.46 20.54 20.21
N ASP A 287 -27.30 19.58 19.29
CA ASP A 287 -26.26 19.60 18.25
C ASP A 287 -26.70 20.33 16.96
N GLY A 288 -27.98 20.70 16.84
CA GLY A 288 -28.57 21.39 15.68
C GLY A 288 -28.73 20.52 14.43
N THR A 289 -28.62 19.20 14.54
CA THR A 289 -28.59 18.24 13.41
C THR A 289 -29.33 16.92 13.64
N THR A 290 -29.41 16.43 14.87
CA THR A 290 -30.04 15.15 15.22
C THR A 290 -31.56 15.31 15.35
N PRO A 291 -32.39 14.53 14.61
CA PRO A 291 -33.84 14.54 14.72
C PRO A 291 -34.34 14.26 16.15
N LEU A 292 -35.13 15.19 16.68
CA LEU A 292 -35.63 15.15 18.05
C LEU A 292 -37.09 14.71 18.08
N ASN A 293 -37.28 13.42 18.30
CA ASN A 293 -38.58 12.74 18.32
C ASN A 293 -39.35 12.91 19.66
N HIS A 294 -39.58 14.14 20.14
CA HIS A 294 -40.45 14.42 21.31
C HIS A 294 -41.00 15.86 21.37
N ASP A 295 -41.95 16.11 22.29
CA ASP A 295 -42.51 17.44 22.57
C ASP A 295 -41.47 18.33 23.30
N VAL A 296 -41.49 19.64 23.03
CA VAL A 296 -40.45 20.60 23.46
C VAL A 296 -41.03 21.79 24.23
N VAL A 297 -40.29 22.23 25.25
CA VAL A 297 -40.66 23.36 26.12
C VAL A 297 -39.91 24.61 25.66
N GLY A 298 -40.48 25.78 25.90
CA GLY A 298 -39.89 27.06 25.51
C GLY A 298 -39.99 28.10 26.62
N THR A 299 -39.05 29.03 26.65
CA THR A 299 -38.92 30.01 27.72
C THR A 299 -39.37 31.40 27.26
N GLY A 300 -40.28 32.02 28.01
CA GLY A 300 -40.83 33.33 27.68
C GLY A 300 -41.81 33.85 28.72
N SER A 301 -41.81 35.17 28.96
CA SER A 301 -42.74 35.85 29.87
C SER A 301 -43.95 36.47 29.16
N GLY A 302 -43.96 36.50 27.83
CA GLY A 302 -45.07 36.99 27.01
C GLY A 302 -45.84 35.83 26.37
N PRO A 303 -47.19 35.78 26.46
CA PRO A 303 -48.01 34.66 25.98
C PRO A 303 -48.19 34.66 24.44
N GLN A 304 -47.20 35.15 23.70
CA GLN A 304 -47.20 35.23 22.24
C GLN A 304 -45.78 35.12 21.64
N MET A 305 -44.72 34.77 22.39
CA MET A 305 -43.35 34.74 21.84
C MET A 305 -42.58 33.53 22.36
N LEU A 306 -41.91 32.81 21.45
CA LEU A 306 -40.99 31.71 21.77
C LEU A 306 -39.55 32.11 21.38
N PRO A 307 -38.90 33.02 22.14
CA PRO A 307 -37.57 33.53 21.81
C PRO A 307 -36.42 32.55 22.13
N ALA A 308 -36.71 31.44 22.82
CA ALA A 308 -35.77 30.37 23.13
C ALA A 308 -36.52 29.06 23.49
N LEU A 309 -35.90 27.93 23.19
CA LEU A 309 -36.36 26.59 23.57
C LEU A 309 -35.50 26.01 24.71
N ASP A 310 -36.11 25.16 25.54
CA ASP A 310 -35.47 24.57 26.71
C ASP A 310 -34.66 23.32 26.34
N GLY A 311 -33.46 23.19 26.91
CA GLY A 311 -32.54 22.08 26.64
C GLY A 311 -31.55 22.33 25.49
N GLY A 312 -31.63 23.48 24.81
CA GLY A 312 -30.80 23.79 23.64
C GLY A 312 -31.39 23.35 22.29
N VAL A 313 -32.65 22.90 22.30
CA VAL A 313 -33.40 22.44 21.13
C VAL A 313 -33.48 23.49 20.01
N HIS A 314 -33.36 23.03 18.77
CA HIS A 314 -33.40 23.81 17.53
C HIS A 314 -34.66 23.53 16.70
N LEU A 315 -35.08 24.48 15.85
CA LEU A 315 -36.24 24.33 14.95
C LEU A 315 -35.80 23.96 13.52
N ALA A 316 -36.16 22.76 13.04
CA ALA A 316 -35.98 22.40 11.63
C ALA A 316 -37.03 23.06 10.71
N ALA A 317 -36.58 23.61 9.58
CA ALA A 317 -37.42 24.28 8.59
C ALA A 317 -38.61 23.43 8.08
N PRO A 318 -39.74 24.08 7.71
CA PRO A 318 -40.83 23.44 6.99
C PRO A 318 -40.42 22.95 5.60
N GLN A 319 -40.63 21.67 5.33
CA GLN A 319 -40.28 21.00 4.07
C GLN A 319 -41.51 20.57 3.27
N TYR A 320 -42.64 20.34 3.94
CA TYR A 320 -43.78 19.66 3.37
C TYR A 320 -44.96 20.60 3.12
N PRO A 321 -45.55 20.62 1.91
CA PRO A 321 -46.70 21.46 1.61
C PRO A 321 -47.95 21.00 2.37
N LEU A 322 -48.53 21.95 3.09
CA LEU A 322 -49.76 21.88 3.87
C LEU A 322 -50.92 22.50 3.08
N SER A 323 -52.10 21.90 3.13
CA SER A 323 -53.26 22.31 2.33
C SER A 323 -54.59 22.03 3.04
N PHE A 324 -55.66 22.74 2.68
CA PHE A 324 -56.99 22.54 3.27
C PHE A 324 -57.82 21.46 2.53
N GLU A 325 -57.32 20.97 1.40
CA GLU A 325 -57.91 19.93 0.56
C GLU A 325 -56.79 19.11 -0.11
N PRO A 326 -57.00 17.84 -0.50
CA PRO A 326 -55.95 17.00 -1.11
C PRO A 326 -55.38 17.61 -2.40
N LEU A 327 -54.05 17.75 -2.46
CA LEU A 327 -53.37 18.32 -3.64
C LEU A 327 -53.59 17.51 -4.91
N ALA A 328 -53.86 18.23 -6.00
CA ALA A 328 -54.06 17.65 -7.33
C ALA A 328 -52.76 17.11 -7.91
N THR A 329 -52.84 16.04 -8.70
CA THR A 329 -51.67 15.34 -9.29
C THR A 329 -50.71 16.28 -10.04
N GLU A 330 -51.25 17.29 -10.73
CA GLU A 330 -50.47 18.30 -11.44
C GLU A 330 -49.83 19.35 -10.52
N THR A 331 -50.47 19.70 -9.39
CA THR A 331 -49.87 20.51 -8.32
C THR A 331 -48.68 19.76 -7.70
N LEU A 332 -48.83 18.47 -7.42
CA LEU A 332 -47.73 17.60 -6.96
C LEU A 332 -46.60 17.53 -8.01
N THR A 333 -46.95 17.36 -9.29
CA THR A 333 -45.97 17.35 -10.39
C THR A 333 -45.17 18.66 -10.45
N ALA A 334 -45.83 19.81 -10.25
CA ALA A 334 -45.16 21.12 -10.22
C ALA A 334 -44.26 21.34 -9.00
N LEU A 335 -44.53 20.63 -7.90
CA LEU A 335 -43.70 20.59 -6.69
C LEU A 335 -42.58 19.52 -6.77
N GLY A 336 -42.55 18.71 -7.84
CA GLY A 336 -41.63 17.57 -7.97
C GLY A 336 -42.00 16.34 -7.12
N ILE A 337 -43.18 16.34 -6.47
CA ILE A 337 -43.60 15.29 -5.54
C ILE A 337 -44.24 14.12 -6.31
N PRO A 338 -43.84 12.85 -6.05
CA PRO A 338 -44.47 11.68 -6.66
C PRO A 338 -45.97 11.58 -6.36
N ALA A 339 -46.77 11.32 -7.39
CA ALA A 339 -48.21 11.10 -7.21
C ALA A 339 -48.55 9.78 -6.48
N THR A 340 -47.64 8.81 -6.55
CA THR A 340 -47.69 7.49 -5.89
C THR A 340 -46.45 7.30 -5.03
N PRO A 341 -46.58 6.94 -3.74
CA PRO A 341 -45.44 6.78 -2.84
C PRO A 341 -44.61 5.52 -3.16
N VAL A 342 -43.31 5.60 -2.91
CA VAL A 342 -42.38 4.47 -3.05
C VAL A 342 -42.24 3.74 -1.70
N PRO A 343 -42.48 2.41 -1.63
CA PRO A 343 -42.24 1.64 -0.41
C PRO A 343 -40.74 1.61 -0.05
N PRO A 344 -40.37 1.80 1.23
CA PRO A 344 -39.02 1.62 1.68
C PRO A 344 -38.67 0.12 1.72
N THR A 345 -37.44 -0.18 1.32
CA THR A 345 -36.90 -1.55 1.36
C THR A 345 -35.49 -1.49 1.94
N LEU A 346 -35.22 -2.37 2.90
CA LEU A 346 -33.94 -2.58 3.54
C LEU A 346 -33.63 -4.08 3.38
N SER A 347 -32.59 -4.43 2.63
CA SER A 347 -32.31 -5.82 2.22
C SER A 347 -31.22 -6.48 3.06
N ALA A 348 -30.31 -5.70 3.64
CA ALA A 348 -29.20 -6.18 4.45
C ALA A 348 -28.96 -5.27 5.67
N VAL A 349 -28.47 -5.88 6.76
CA VAL A 349 -27.77 -5.19 7.85
C VAL A 349 -26.71 -6.15 8.39
N ASP A 350 -25.46 -5.93 8.01
CA ASP A 350 -24.32 -6.69 8.49
C ASP A 350 -23.49 -5.81 9.41
N PHE A 351 -22.95 -6.35 10.51
CA PHE A 351 -22.03 -5.62 11.38
C PHE A 351 -20.61 -6.14 11.16
N THR A 352 -19.65 -5.23 11.00
CA THR A 352 -18.22 -5.53 11.00
C THR A 352 -17.58 -4.82 12.18
N GLY A 353 -16.99 -5.61 13.08
CA GLY A 353 -16.27 -5.10 14.24
C GLY A 353 -14.85 -4.66 13.91
N LEU A 354 -14.21 -3.96 14.84
CA LEU A 354 -12.81 -3.53 14.71
C LEU A 354 -11.83 -4.62 15.16
N ALA A 355 -12.29 -5.61 15.94
CA ALA A 355 -11.46 -6.73 16.37
C ALA A 355 -11.69 -8.00 15.52
N THR A 356 -12.92 -8.28 15.10
CA THR A 356 -13.29 -9.42 14.26
C THR A 356 -14.47 -9.06 13.35
N ASP A 357 -14.71 -9.88 12.32
CA ASP A 357 -15.80 -9.73 11.34
C ASP A 357 -17.18 -9.48 11.95
N HIS A 358 -17.43 -9.84 13.22
CA HIS A 358 -18.71 -9.66 13.93
C HIS A 358 -18.57 -9.01 15.32
N GLY A 359 -17.37 -8.59 15.74
CA GLY A 359 -17.14 -8.19 17.13
C GLY A 359 -15.96 -7.26 17.39
N SER A 360 -16.06 -6.52 18.50
CA SER A 360 -15.13 -5.45 18.85
C SER A 360 -14.81 -5.44 20.32
N TYR A 361 -13.67 -4.88 20.71
CA TYR A 361 -13.37 -4.67 22.13
C TYR A 361 -14.30 -3.60 22.75
N VAL A 362 -14.52 -3.68 24.07
CA VAL A 362 -15.34 -2.73 24.84
C VAL A 362 -14.96 -1.28 24.47
N GLY A 363 -15.95 -0.47 24.07
CA GLY A 363 -15.76 0.96 23.78
C GLY A 363 -15.05 1.29 22.46
N GLN A 364 -14.81 0.31 21.58
CA GLN A 364 -14.29 0.58 20.22
C GLN A 364 -15.39 0.72 19.16
N GLY A 365 -16.47 -0.05 19.27
CA GLY A 365 -17.55 -0.05 18.28
C GLY A 365 -17.14 -0.65 16.92
N GLY A 366 -17.78 -0.22 15.83
CA GLY A 366 -17.58 -0.83 14.52
C GLY A 366 -18.48 -0.22 13.45
N THR A 367 -18.69 -0.91 12.34
CA THR A 367 -19.47 -0.39 11.20
C THR A 367 -20.59 -1.36 10.83
N PHE A 368 -21.83 -0.86 10.75
CA PHE A 368 -22.91 -1.54 10.06
C PHE A 368 -22.87 -1.22 8.58
N ALA A 369 -22.99 -2.23 7.71
CA ALA A 369 -23.22 -2.08 6.27
C ALA A 369 -24.69 -2.43 5.96
N LEU A 370 -25.37 -1.57 5.20
CA LEU A 370 -26.79 -1.71 4.88
C LEU A 370 -27.06 -1.39 3.41
N GLU A 371 -28.14 -1.95 2.86
CA GLU A 371 -28.63 -1.67 1.49
C GLU A 371 -30.08 -1.19 1.54
N ALA A 372 -30.32 0.04 1.07
CA ALA A 372 -31.64 0.65 0.95
C ALA A 372 -32.10 0.72 -0.51
N GLY A 373 -33.25 0.15 -0.86
CA GLY A 373 -33.81 0.20 -2.21
C GLY A 373 -34.57 1.50 -2.54
N SER A 374 -34.76 2.38 -1.56
CA SER A 374 -35.25 3.75 -1.72
C SER A 374 -34.47 4.72 -0.84
N GLY A 375 -34.60 6.02 -1.07
CA GLY A 375 -34.25 6.99 -0.02
C GLY A 375 -35.19 6.86 1.18
N GLY A 376 -34.74 7.32 2.34
CA GLY A 376 -35.52 7.30 3.59
C GLY A 376 -34.70 7.74 4.81
N THR A 377 -35.30 7.63 5.98
CA THR A 377 -34.59 7.70 7.27
C THR A 377 -34.33 6.27 7.76
N TYR A 378 -33.22 6.02 8.44
CA TYR A 378 -32.95 4.71 9.06
C TYR A 378 -32.96 4.81 10.58
N GLU A 379 -33.26 3.70 11.23
CA GLU A 379 -33.01 3.47 12.65
C GLU A 379 -32.42 2.08 12.84
N ILE A 380 -31.29 2.01 13.54
CA ILE A 380 -30.65 0.77 14.01
C ILE A 380 -30.69 0.81 15.54
N VAL A 381 -31.22 -0.24 16.18
CA VAL A 381 -31.23 -0.39 17.63
C VAL A 381 -30.45 -1.64 18.05
N ILE A 382 -29.38 -1.43 18.83
CA ILE A 382 -28.63 -2.47 19.53
C ILE A 382 -29.32 -2.68 20.89
N SER A 383 -29.92 -3.86 21.09
CA SER A 383 -30.68 -4.21 22.30
C SER A 383 -29.78 -4.83 23.37
N ARG A 384 -29.72 -4.21 24.56
CA ARG A 384 -28.83 -4.64 25.65
C ARG A 384 -29.27 -5.97 26.26
N ASP A 385 -30.56 -6.10 26.53
CA ASP A 385 -31.18 -7.33 27.04
C ASP A 385 -31.40 -8.37 25.93
N GLY A 386 -31.53 -7.94 24.68
CA GLY A 386 -31.87 -8.79 23.52
C GLY A 386 -33.37 -9.01 23.34
N VAL A 387 -34.21 -8.24 24.05
CA VAL A 387 -35.67 -8.38 24.10
C VAL A 387 -36.35 -7.04 23.81
N SER A 388 -35.93 -5.97 24.51
CA SER A 388 -36.43 -4.62 24.29
C SER A 388 -35.58 -3.89 23.26
N PHE A 389 -36.23 -3.44 22.19
CA PHE A 389 -35.65 -2.59 21.16
C PHE A 389 -36.23 -1.17 21.22
N ASP A 390 -36.56 -0.71 22.43
CA ASP A 390 -36.84 0.69 22.75
C ASP A 390 -35.60 1.53 22.40
N PRO A 391 -35.68 2.49 21.45
CA PRO A 391 -34.56 3.34 21.11
C PRO A 391 -34.24 4.37 22.20
N GLY A 392 -35.17 4.64 23.12
CA GLY A 392 -35.00 5.58 24.24
C GLY A 392 -34.43 4.96 25.53
N LEU A 393 -34.34 3.62 25.62
CA LEU A 393 -33.77 2.98 26.82
C LEU A 393 -32.28 3.36 26.99
N PRO A 394 -31.84 3.85 28.16
CA PRO A 394 -30.47 4.31 28.39
C PRO A 394 -29.39 3.26 28.06
N GLY A 395 -29.68 1.98 28.30
CA GLY A 395 -28.73 0.90 28.10
C GLY A 395 -28.69 0.32 26.68
N ASN A 396 -29.67 0.62 25.83
CA ASN A 396 -29.64 0.29 24.40
C ASN A 396 -28.76 1.31 23.65
N ARG A 397 -28.47 1.07 22.36
CA ARG A 397 -27.99 2.13 21.47
C ARG A 397 -28.89 2.29 20.27
N ALA A 398 -29.41 3.49 20.06
CA ALA A 398 -30.01 3.90 18.80
C ALA A 398 -28.99 4.60 17.91
N LEU A 399 -29.06 4.34 16.61
CA LEU A 399 -28.34 5.06 15.56
C LEU A 399 -29.37 5.44 14.49
N ARG A 400 -29.45 6.73 14.16
CA ARG A 400 -30.42 7.28 13.21
C ARG A 400 -29.73 8.16 12.18
N GLY A 401 -30.35 8.31 11.01
CA GLY A 401 -29.87 9.22 9.98
C GLY A 401 -30.67 9.12 8.70
N LEU A 402 -30.20 9.83 7.67
CA LEU A 402 -30.89 9.96 6.39
C LEU A 402 -30.03 9.38 5.27
N VAL A 403 -30.65 8.62 4.36
CA VAL A 403 -29.95 7.89 3.30
C VAL A 403 -30.64 8.03 1.94
N PRO A 404 -29.87 8.10 0.83
CA PRO A 404 -30.39 7.84 -0.51
C PRO A 404 -30.59 6.33 -0.71
N ALA A 405 -31.13 5.93 -1.87
CA ALA A 405 -31.08 4.54 -2.29
C ALA A 405 -29.63 4.12 -2.62
N GLY A 406 -29.27 2.89 -2.23
CA GLY A 406 -27.94 2.30 -2.42
C GLY A 406 -27.39 1.62 -1.16
N THR A 407 -26.14 1.20 -1.23
CA THR A 407 -25.38 0.71 -0.06
C THR A 407 -24.84 1.88 0.75
N PHE A 408 -24.94 1.81 2.07
CA PHE A 408 -24.39 2.81 2.99
C PHE A 408 -23.81 2.14 4.25
N THR A 409 -23.03 2.91 5.01
CA THR A 409 -22.39 2.46 6.25
C THR A 409 -22.74 3.37 7.42
N VAL A 410 -22.95 2.79 8.60
CA VAL A 410 -23.24 3.50 9.85
C VAL A 410 -22.22 3.09 10.90
N THR A 411 -21.42 4.03 11.39
CA THR A 411 -20.45 3.79 12.46
C THR A 411 -21.12 3.78 13.84
N TRP A 412 -20.71 2.85 14.67
CA TRP A 412 -21.00 2.76 16.09
C TRP A 412 -19.70 2.95 16.90
N ASP A 413 -19.80 3.58 18.06
CA ASP A 413 -18.71 3.97 18.96
C ASP A 413 -18.43 2.95 20.08
N GLY A 414 -19.20 1.87 20.17
CA GLY A 414 -19.08 0.87 21.23
C GLY A 414 -19.93 1.17 22.47
N ASN A 415 -20.67 2.29 22.46
CA ASN A 415 -21.39 2.80 23.63
C ASN A 415 -22.91 2.68 23.50
N ASP A 416 -23.59 2.74 24.64
CA ASP A 416 -25.04 2.88 24.75
C ASP A 416 -25.50 4.34 24.53
N ASN A 417 -26.80 4.59 24.70
CA ASN A 417 -27.43 5.90 24.59
C ASN A 417 -26.94 6.91 25.65
N THR A 418 -26.24 6.47 26.70
CA THR A 418 -25.63 7.35 27.72
C THR A 418 -24.14 7.61 27.51
N GLY A 419 -23.56 7.10 26.42
CA GLY A 419 -22.12 7.18 26.18
C GLY A 419 -21.30 6.21 27.05
N VAL A 420 -21.94 5.22 27.68
CA VAL A 420 -21.25 4.17 28.45
C VAL A 420 -21.02 2.96 27.56
N ALA A 421 -19.79 2.45 27.53
CA ALA A 421 -19.42 1.29 26.72
C ALA A 421 -20.30 0.07 27.04
N LEU A 422 -20.75 -0.65 25.98
CA LEU A 422 -21.51 -1.88 26.17
C LEU A 422 -20.64 -2.93 26.91
N PRO A 423 -21.21 -3.65 27.89
CA PRO A 423 -20.50 -4.73 28.58
C PRO A 423 -20.03 -5.85 27.65
N VAL A 424 -19.03 -6.62 28.10
CA VAL A 424 -18.59 -7.84 27.42
C VAL A 424 -19.75 -8.85 27.35
N LYS A 425 -20.21 -9.17 26.14
CA LYS A 425 -21.27 -10.14 25.83
C LYS A 425 -21.23 -10.45 24.33
N THR A 426 -21.40 -11.73 24.00
CA THR A 426 -21.64 -12.18 22.63
C THR A 426 -23.14 -12.14 22.29
N GLY A 427 -23.48 -11.91 21.02
CA GLY A 427 -24.86 -11.95 20.54
C GLY A 427 -25.74 -10.83 21.09
N TYR A 428 -25.25 -9.58 21.09
CA TYR A 428 -26.14 -8.42 21.17
C TYR A 428 -27.05 -8.40 19.95
N ALA A 429 -28.37 -8.43 20.17
CA ALA A 429 -29.33 -8.45 19.10
C ALA A 429 -29.51 -7.04 18.52
N VAL A 430 -29.47 -6.93 17.19
CA VAL A 430 -29.57 -5.67 16.47
C VAL A 430 -30.79 -5.71 15.54
N ARG A 431 -31.59 -4.64 15.54
CA ARG A 431 -32.78 -4.48 14.70
C ARG A 431 -32.65 -3.19 13.89
N ALA A 432 -32.76 -3.29 12.57
CA ALA A 432 -32.70 -2.15 11.65
C ALA A 432 -34.02 -2.01 10.86
N VAL A 433 -34.42 -0.77 10.62
CA VAL A 433 -35.59 -0.41 9.80
C VAL A 433 -35.30 0.85 8.99
N LEU A 434 -35.74 0.85 7.73
CA LEU A 434 -35.80 2.05 6.88
C LEU A 434 -37.24 2.57 6.91
N ARG A 435 -37.42 3.89 7.01
CA ARG A 435 -38.71 4.55 7.02
C ARG A 435 -38.80 5.48 5.80
N ALA A 436 -39.97 5.49 5.16
CA ALA A 436 -40.33 6.45 4.11
C ALA A 436 -41.69 7.07 4.44
N GLY A 437 -41.99 8.23 3.85
CA GLY A 437 -43.12 9.05 4.25
C GLY A 437 -43.03 9.51 5.70
N GLU A 438 -41.83 9.56 6.31
CA GLU A 438 -41.69 10.04 7.67
C GLU A 438 -42.09 11.52 7.72
N TYR A 439 -43.16 11.76 8.48
CA TYR A 439 -43.81 13.04 8.65
C TYR A 439 -43.89 13.33 10.14
N HIS A 440 -43.18 14.37 10.53
CA HIS A 440 -43.28 15.02 11.83
C HIS A 440 -44.21 16.23 11.72
N ALA A 441 -45.08 16.42 12.70
CA ALA A 441 -46.10 17.47 12.73
C ALA A 441 -45.86 18.50 13.86
N PRO A 442 -44.76 19.27 13.84
CA PRO A 442 -44.57 20.40 14.74
C PRO A 442 -45.74 21.40 14.78
N MET A 443 -46.23 21.65 15.99
CA MET A 443 -47.23 22.67 16.30
C MET A 443 -46.69 23.53 17.45
N LEU A 444 -46.39 24.79 17.16
CA LEU A 444 -45.79 25.73 18.10
C LEU A 444 -46.88 26.54 18.80
N ASP A 445 -46.63 26.84 20.09
CA ASP A 445 -47.48 27.72 20.93
C ASP A 445 -48.88 27.07 21.12
N VAL A 446 -48.95 26.00 21.95
CA VAL A 446 -50.13 25.12 22.10
C VAL A 446 -50.45 24.77 23.57
N GLU A 447 -51.50 25.35 24.13
CA GLU A 447 -51.72 25.35 25.59
C GLU A 447 -52.57 24.18 26.14
N SER A 448 -53.64 23.73 25.47
CA SER A 448 -54.44 22.57 25.92
C SER A 448 -55.15 21.82 24.78
N SER A 449 -55.47 20.54 24.97
CA SER A 449 -56.41 19.77 24.13
C SER A 449 -57.12 18.68 24.93
N THR A 450 -58.35 18.95 25.35
CA THR A 450 -59.19 17.98 26.10
C THR A 450 -59.83 16.90 25.23
N GLN A 451 -59.79 17.05 23.89
CA GLN A 451 -60.50 16.17 22.95
C GLN A 451 -59.60 15.08 22.32
N GLY A 452 -58.37 14.93 22.79
CA GLY A 452 -57.48 13.80 22.48
C GLY A 452 -56.24 14.13 21.64
N GLY A 453 -55.95 15.41 21.39
CA GLY A 453 -54.80 15.82 20.57
C GLY A 453 -54.98 15.53 19.07
N PRO A 454 -54.08 16.05 18.20
CA PRO A 454 -54.16 15.88 16.76
C PRO A 454 -54.04 14.42 16.29
N SER A 455 -54.80 14.05 15.25
CA SER A 455 -54.76 12.70 14.67
C SER A 455 -54.26 12.68 13.23
N ILE A 456 -53.21 11.90 12.97
CA ILE A 456 -52.53 11.78 11.67
C ILE A 456 -52.90 10.45 10.98
N THR A 457 -53.51 10.55 9.79
CA THR A 457 -54.04 9.44 8.99
C THR A 457 -53.29 9.30 7.67
N LEU A 458 -52.71 8.14 7.37
CA LEU A 458 -52.10 7.85 6.06
C LEU A 458 -53.19 7.53 5.01
N LEU A 459 -53.33 8.39 4.01
CA LEU A 459 -54.42 8.33 3.02
C LEU A 459 -54.12 7.46 1.80
N ASN A 460 -52.85 7.26 1.45
CA ASN A 460 -52.42 6.55 0.24
C ASN A 460 -51.37 5.46 0.49
N PRO A 461 -51.54 4.57 1.50
CA PRO A 461 -50.54 3.57 1.81
C PRO A 461 -50.26 2.65 0.61
N PRO A 462 -48.99 2.33 0.31
CA PRO A 462 -48.64 1.40 -0.76
C PRO A 462 -49.41 0.07 -0.68
N ASN A 463 -49.85 -0.42 -1.84
CA ASN A 463 -50.69 -1.62 -1.98
C ASN A 463 -52.01 -1.58 -1.17
N GLY A 464 -52.45 -0.39 -0.71
CA GLY A 464 -53.66 -0.22 0.07
C GLY A 464 -53.62 -0.88 1.45
N ARG A 465 -52.43 -1.07 2.06
CA ARG A 465 -52.30 -1.69 3.39
C ARG A 465 -51.74 -0.74 4.44
N CYS A 466 -52.46 -0.57 5.55
CA CYS A 466 -51.97 0.21 6.69
C CYS A 466 -50.69 -0.44 7.26
N PRO A 467 -49.60 0.31 7.47
CA PRO A 467 -48.28 -0.26 7.74
C PRO A 467 -48.21 -1.12 9.02
N PHE A 468 -48.79 -0.64 10.12
CA PHE A 468 -48.64 -1.27 11.43
C PHE A 468 -49.72 -2.31 11.79
N THR A 469 -50.86 -2.30 11.08
CA THR A 469 -51.96 -3.23 11.32
C THR A 469 -52.12 -4.28 10.22
N GLY A 470 -51.46 -4.09 9.07
CA GLY A 470 -51.62 -4.92 7.87
C GLY A 470 -53.01 -4.87 7.22
N ALA A 471 -53.96 -4.12 7.80
CA ALA A 471 -55.34 -4.01 7.35
C ALA A 471 -55.45 -3.36 5.97
N GLN A 472 -56.54 -3.61 5.25
CA GLN A 472 -56.86 -2.86 4.04
C GLN A 472 -57.31 -1.45 4.41
N SER A 473 -56.77 -0.44 3.71
CA SER A 473 -57.11 0.95 3.94
C SER A 473 -58.52 1.26 3.44
N ASP A 474 -59.31 1.93 4.28
CA ASP A 474 -60.57 2.59 3.89
C ASP A 474 -60.41 4.12 3.74
N GLY A 475 -59.17 4.63 3.82
CA GLY A 475 -58.84 6.06 3.84
C GLY A 475 -58.96 6.74 5.21
N THR A 476 -59.41 6.02 6.24
CA THR A 476 -59.61 6.54 7.61
C THR A 476 -58.99 5.69 8.72
N ASN A 477 -58.69 4.42 8.45
CA ASN A 477 -58.24 3.43 9.43
C ASN A 477 -56.70 3.26 9.53
N CYS A 478 -55.91 3.96 8.71
CA CYS A 478 -54.44 3.96 8.80
C CYS A 478 -53.92 5.12 9.69
N THR A 479 -54.52 5.26 10.88
CA THR A 479 -54.29 6.39 11.79
C THR A 479 -53.31 6.00 12.89
N ARG A 480 -52.19 6.71 12.98
CA ARG A 480 -51.07 6.35 13.85
C ARG A 480 -50.18 7.55 14.14
N VAL A 481 -49.81 7.73 15.41
CA VAL A 481 -48.74 8.64 15.83
C VAL A 481 -47.77 7.98 16.82
N PHE A 482 -46.63 8.64 16.98
CA PHE A 482 -45.57 8.35 17.93
C PHE A 482 -45.12 9.67 18.62
N PHE A 483 -44.56 9.58 19.83
CA PHE A 483 -44.15 10.68 20.73
C PHE A 483 -43.35 10.06 21.91
N ASP A 484 -42.25 10.66 22.40
CA ASP A 484 -41.50 10.10 23.55
C ASP A 484 -40.82 11.12 24.48
N ASP A 485 -41.60 11.70 25.38
CA ASP A 485 -41.14 12.73 26.31
C ASP A 485 -40.54 12.13 27.62
N ARG A 486 -40.36 10.80 27.69
CA ARG A 486 -39.86 10.08 28.89
C ARG A 486 -38.41 10.42 29.26
N THR A 487 -37.61 10.86 28.29
CA THR A 487 -36.20 11.23 28.48
C THR A 487 -36.02 12.68 28.91
N TYR A 488 -36.97 13.56 28.56
CA TYR A 488 -36.74 15.00 28.50
C TYR A 488 -36.62 15.67 29.88
N VAL A 489 -35.70 16.63 29.96
CA VAL A 489 -35.40 17.45 31.14
C VAL A 489 -35.13 18.88 30.66
N THR A 490 -35.80 19.88 31.23
CA THR A 490 -35.65 21.29 30.82
C THR A 490 -34.32 21.91 31.30
N SER A 491 -33.95 23.10 30.79
CA SER A 491 -32.71 23.77 31.24
C SER A 491 -32.69 24.09 32.73
N ALA A 492 -33.88 24.25 33.34
CA ALA A 492 -34.07 24.43 34.78
C ALA A 492 -33.94 23.11 35.59
N GLY A 493 -33.66 21.97 34.95
CA GLY A 493 -33.51 20.66 35.59
C GLY A 493 -34.83 19.95 35.91
N THR A 494 -35.97 20.43 35.41
CA THR A 494 -37.26 19.78 35.64
C THR A 494 -37.43 18.60 34.69
N ARG A 495 -37.62 17.40 35.25
CA ARG A 495 -37.87 16.17 34.49
C ARG A 495 -39.31 16.14 33.97
N VAL A 496 -39.46 16.04 32.64
CA VAL A 496 -40.75 16.07 31.95
C VAL A 496 -41.41 14.69 31.92
N GLY A 497 -40.61 13.63 31.84
CA GLY A 497 -41.09 12.26 31.94
C GLY A 497 -40.08 11.32 32.59
N ASP A 498 -40.52 10.13 32.97
CA ASP A 498 -39.67 9.08 33.53
C ASP A 498 -39.81 7.77 32.74
N LEU A 499 -38.66 7.24 32.29
CA LEU A 499 -38.53 6.01 31.51
C LEU A 499 -38.96 4.74 32.28
N THR A 500 -38.90 4.78 33.62
CA THR A 500 -39.09 3.63 34.51
C THR A 500 -40.55 3.46 34.91
N SER A 501 -41.22 4.56 35.27
CA SER A 501 -42.64 4.56 35.62
C SER A 501 -43.58 4.74 34.43
N GLY A 502 -43.08 5.25 33.29
CA GLY A 502 -43.91 5.57 32.14
C GLY A 502 -44.89 6.71 32.41
N THR A 503 -44.49 7.70 33.20
CA THR A 503 -45.32 8.88 33.55
C THR A 503 -44.70 10.17 33.02
N LEU A 504 -45.49 10.98 32.34
CA LEU A 504 -45.17 12.38 31.99
C LEU A 504 -45.76 13.32 33.04
N CYS A 505 -45.01 14.34 33.44
CA CYS A 505 -45.19 15.33 34.52
C CYS A 505 -45.86 14.79 35.82
N PRO A 506 -45.26 14.97 37.02
CA PRO A 506 -45.78 14.39 38.29
C PRO A 506 -47.24 14.72 38.69
N ALA A 507 -47.91 15.66 38.02
CA ALA A 507 -49.31 16.02 38.22
C ALA A 507 -50.14 16.06 36.91
N PHE A 508 -49.70 15.39 35.83
CA PHE A 508 -50.37 15.45 34.52
C PHE A 508 -51.84 15.01 34.60
N SER A 509 -52.72 15.90 34.14
CA SER A 509 -54.18 15.81 34.24
C SER A 509 -54.87 15.34 32.96
N GLY A 510 -54.14 15.30 31.85
CA GLY A 510 -54.58 14.67 30.61
C GLY A 510 -54.56 13.14 30.70
N THR A 511 -55.04 12.47 29.64
CA THR A 511 -54.87 11.02 29.52
C THR A 511 -53.60 10.73 28.74
N VAL A 512 -52.69 9.96 29.34
CA VAL A 512 -51.50 9.42 28.66
C VAL A 512 -51.84 8.03 28.09
N PRO A 513 -51.34 7.62 26.90
CA PRO A 513 -51.51 6.27 26.41
C PRO A 513 -50.81 5.26 27.33
N ALA A 514 -51.43 4.09 27.54
CA ALA A 514 -50.83 3.00 28.33
C ALA A 514 -49.52 2.45 27.74
N GLN A 515 -49.16 2.87 26.52
CA GLN A 515 -47.82 2.76 25.97
C GLN A 515 -47.31 4.16 25.63
N LEU A 516 -46.61 4.80 26.58
CA LEU A 516 -45.55 5.74 26.22
C LEU A 516 -44.53 4.99 25.34
N PHE A 517 -44.01 5.67 24.33
CA PHE A 517 -43.45 5.01 23.16
C PHE A 517 -42.15 4.24 23.44
N ALA A 518 -42.26 2.92 23.60
CA ALA A 518 -41.14 2.03 23.88
C ALA A 518 -40.85 0.99 22.77
N ASP A 519 -41.63 0.96 21.69
CA ASP A 519 -41.26 0.22 20.47
C ASP A 519 -41.94 0.82 19.22
N PRO A 520 -41.21 1.10 18.12
CA PRO A 520 -41.80 1.42 16.80
C PRO A 520 -42.84 0.42 16.27
N ASP A 521 -42.94 -0.81 16.79
CA ASP A 521 -44.08 -1.73 16.52
C ASP A 521 -45.39 -1.24 17.16
N GLY A 522 -45.32 -0.73 18.40
CA GLY A 522 -46.46 -0.55 19.31
C GLY A 522 -47.43 0.54 18.85
N GLY A 523 -46.94 1.78 18.76
CA GLY A 523 -47.63 3.00 18.29
C GLY A 523 -48.96 3.34 18.98
N VAL A 524 -49.50 4.53 18.73
CA VAL A 524 -50.80 4.94 19.30
C VAL A 524 -51.79 5.35 18.21
N ASP A 525 -53.04 4.89 18.34
CA ASP A 525 -54.18 5.42 17.59
C ASP A 525 -54.55 6.79 18.17
N SER A 526 -54.26 7.84 17.42
CA SER A 526 -54.49 9.23 17.80
C SER A 526 -55.95 9.68 17.72
N THR A 527 -56.89 8.80 17.36
CA THR A 527 -58.32 9.13 17.39
C THR A 527 -58.96 9.01 18.78
N GLY A 528 -58.29 8.32 19.72
CA GLY A 528 -58.74 8.18 21.10
C GLY A 528 -58.48 9.43 21.96
N THR A 529 -59.17 9.55 23.10
CA THR A 529 -58.88 10.60 24.09
C THR A 529 -57.53 10.43 24.80
N ALA A 530 -56.77 9.37 24.46
CA ALA A 530 -55.51 8.99 25.10
C ALA A 530 -54.31 9.88 24.76
N ARG A 531 -54.46 10.95 23.95
CA ARG A 531 -53.48 12.05 23.85
C ARG A 531 -54.10 13.40 24.21
N ALA A 532 -55.10 13.41 25.10
CA ALA A 532 -55.59 14.65 25.69
C ALA A 532 -54.53 15.23 26.64
N PHE A 533 -54.25 16.52 26.53
CA PHE A 533 -53.28 17.27 27.33
C PHE A 533 -53.87 18.62 27.79
N GLY A 534 -53.25 19.26 28.77
CA GLY A 534 -53.81 20.47 29.39
C GLY A 534 -54.77 20.16 30.55
N ASP A 535 -55.13 21.18 31.32
CA ASP A 535 -55.82 21.04 32.62
C ASP A 535 -57.36 21.02 32.55
N GLY A 536 -57.92 21.27 31.36
CA GLY A 536 -59.36 21.40 31.14
C GLY A 536 -60.01 22.67 31.72
N ALA A 537 -59.23 23.55 32.35
CA ALA A 537 -59.66 24.88 32.79
C ALA A 537 -59.18 25.98 31.83
N GLY A 538 -58.23 25.68 30.93
CA GLY A 538 -57.78 26.62 29.89
C GLY A 538 -56.83 27.67 30.43
N LEU A 539 -55.96 27.29 31.37
CA LEU A 539 -55.03 28.21 32.02
C LEU A 539 -53.72 28.35 31.24
N ASN A 540 -53.55 29.48 30.54
CA ASN A 540 -52.26 29.96 30.03
C ASN A 540 -51.32 30.31 31.21
N ALA A 541 -50.79 29.28 31.87
CA ALA A 541 -50.02 29.40 33.10
C ALA A 541 -48.56 29.81 32.89
N ASN A 542 -48.06 29.79 31.64
CA ASN A 542 -46.66 30.00 31.24
C ASN A 542 -45.66 29.25 32.15
N GLN A 543 -46.03 28.03 32.56
CA GLN A 543 -45.32 27.21 33.55
C GLN A 543 -45.19 25.79 33.02
N HIS A 544 -44.05 25.17 33.32
CA HIS A 544 -43.72 23.80 32.90
C HIS A 544 -43.93 22.79 34.05
N CYS A 545 -44.53 21.63 33.75
CA CYS A 545 -44.98 20.60 34.73
C CYS A 545 -45.48 21.17 36.08
N PRO A 546 -46.49 22.07 36.12
CA PRO A 546 -46.88 22.74 37.36
C PRO A 546 -47.41 21.77 38.44
N ALA A 547 -47.09 22.07 39.71
CA ALA A 547 -47.33 21.18 40.85
C ALA A 547 -48.81 20.94 41.21
N THR A 548 -49.74 21.69 40.62
CA THR A 548 -51.19 21.53 40.75
C THR A 548 -51.83 21.82 39.40
N GLY A 549 -52.76 20.98 38.95
CA GLY A 549 -53.34 21.08 37.60
C GLY A 549 -52.33 20.77 36.50
N GLY A 550 -51.41 19.82 36.75
CA GLY A 550 -50.27 19.56 35.88
C GLY A 550 -50.65 19.25 34.43
N THR A 551 -49.88 19.79 33.52
CA THR A 551 -49.93 19.56 32.07
C THR A 551 -48.48 19.28 31.61
N LEU A 552 -48.18 19.11 30.31
CA LEU A 552 -46.79 19.18 29.81
C LEU A 552 -46.14 20.57 30.00
N GLY A 553 -46.93 21.51 30.52
CA GLY A 553 -46.74 22.93 30.53
C GLY A 553 -47.58 23.60 29.46
N ASP A 554 -47.31 24.88 29.29
CA ASP A 554 -47.54 25.64 28.07
C ASP A 554 -46.63 25.04 26.97
N ALA A 555 -47.16 24.13 26.14
CA ALA A 555 -46.35 23.29 25.26
C ALA A 555 -45.91 24.09 24.02
N LYS A 556 -44.65 24.54 24.05
CA LYS A 556 -44.14 25.49 23.05
C LYS A 556 -43.80 24.86 21.72
N GLY A 557 -43.58 23.55 21.68
CA GLY A 557 -43.74 22.74 20.48
C GLY A 557 -44.29 21.35 20.82
N LEU A 558 -45.43 20.99 20.27
CA LEU A 558 -45.94 19.61 20.19
C LEU A 558 -45.37 19.00 18.89
N ASP A 559 -44.79 17.81 18.92
CA ASP A 559 -44.44 17.06 17.71
C ASP A 559 -44.99 15.62 17.74
N LEU A 560 -45.75 15.31 16.69
CA LEU A 560 -46.36 14.02 16.47
C LEU A 560 -45.85 13.48 15.14
N TRP A 561 -45.08 12.39 15.16
CA TRP A 561 -44.60 11.79 13.92
C TRP A 561 -45.30 10.48 13.56
N THR A 562 -45.22 10.15 12.28
CA THR A 562 -45.71 8.91 11.68
C THR A 562 -44.91 8.60 10.43
N TYR A 563 -44.89 7.35 9.98
CA TYR A 563 -44.09 6.90 8.84
C TYR A 563 -44.61 5.57 8.28
N PHE A 564 -44.09 5.16 7.13
CA PHE A 564 -44.24 3.82 6.59
C PHE A 564 -42.90 3.05 6.73
N PRO A 565 -42.84 1.92 7.45
CA PRO A 565 -41.63 1.12 7.63
C PRO A 565 -41.35 0.19 6.44
N SER A 566 -40.08 -0.16 6.26
CA SER A 566 -39.64 -1.33 5.51
C SER A 566 -39.97 -2.62 6.27
N LEU A 567 -39.69 -3.77 5.67
CA LEU A 567 -39.44 -4.97 6.49
C LEU A 567 -38.27 -4.69 7.44
N ARG A 568 -38.36 -5.21 8.67
CA ARG A 568 -37.32 -5.08 9.68
C ARG A 568 -36.25 -6.13 9.41
N THR A 569 -35.00 -5.71 9.34
CA THR A 569 -33.84 -6.60 9.19
C THR A 569 -33.14 -6.73 10.53
N ALA A 570 -32.56 -7.89 10.82
CA ALA A 570 -31.93 -8.15 12.12
C ALA A 570 -30.58 -8.85 11.94
N THR A 571 -29.65 -8.55 12.86
CA THR A 571 -28.32 -9.14 12.92
C THR A 571 -27.85 -9.21 14.37
N SER A 572 -26.61 -9.62 14.61
CA SER A 572 -26.01 -9.65 15.95
C SER A 572 -24.55 -9.28 15.94
N LEU A 573 -24.08 -8.69 17.04
CA LEU A 573 -22.67 -8.35 17.25
C LEU A 573 -22.15 -8.85 18.61
N ASP A 574 -20.83 -8.98 18.70
CA ASP A 574 -20.12 -9.35 19.92
C ASP A 574 -19.34 -8.17 20.50
N VAL A 575 -19.40 -8.00 21.82
CA VAL A 575 -18.46 -7.14 22.56
C VAL A 575 -17.50 -8.01 23.35
N LEU A 576 -16.22 -7.89 23.00
CA LEU A 576 -15.10 -8.67 23.49
C LEU A 576 -14.39 -7.95 24.65
N PRO A 577 -13.79 -8.67 25.61
CA PRO A 577 -12.96 -8.04 26.65
C PRO A 577 -11.72 -7.41 26.02
N VAL A 578 -11.29 -6.26 26.55
CA VAL A 578 -10.01 -5.62 26.19
C VAL A 578 -8.88 -6.66 26.33
N PRO A 579 -7.99 -6.80 25.34
CA PRO A 579 -6.88 -7.74 25.43
C PRO A 579 -5.92 -7.36 26.56
N ALA A 580 -5.12 -8.31 27.03
CA ALA A 580 -4.02 -7.98 27.93
C ALA A 580 -3.03 -7.07 27.21
N VAL A 581 -2.50 -6.07 27.92
CA VAL A 581 -1.41 -5.21 27.45
C VAL A 581 -0.30 -6.08 26.85
N PRO A 582 0.26 -5.74 25.67
CA PRO A 582 1.38 -6.48 25.12
C PRO A 582 2.55 -6.49 26.11
N VAL A 583 3.36 -7.53 26.03
CA VAL A 583 4.63 -7.65 26.76
C VAL A 583 5.73 -7.82 25.72
N ALA A 584 6.60 -6.81 25.62
CA ALA A 584 7.77 -6.84 24.77
C ALA A 584 8.95 -7.49 25.52
N ALA A 585 9.88 -8.12 24.80
CA ALA A 585 11.05 -8.79 25.41
C ALA A 585 12.37 -8.43 24.69
N ASP A 586 13.41 -8.15 25.48
CA ASP A 586 14.70 -7.72 24.92
C ASP A 586 15.32 -8.77 23.97
N ASP A 587 15.83 -8.29 22.84
CA ASP A 587 16.47 -9.06 21.78
C ASP A 587 17.99 -8.92 21.81
N ALA A 588 18.69 -9.83 21.12
CA ALA A 588 20.13 -9.74 20.92
C ALA A 588 20.53 -10.09 19.47
N GLY A 589 21.51 -9.37 18.93
CA GLY A 589 22.08 -9.60 17.60
C GLY A 589 23.58 -9.34 17.54
N THR A 590 24.28 -10.06 16.66
CA THR A 590 25.73 -9.91 16.44
C THR A 590 26.02 -9.88 14.95
N THR A 591 26.95 -9.02 14.52
CA THR A 591 27.43 -8.95 13.14
C THR A 591 28.89 -8.49 13.10
N PRO A 592 29.70 -8.85 12.09
CA PRO A 592 31.00 -8.24 11.89
C PRO A 592 30.88 -6.74 11.55
N ILE A 593 31.97 -6.01 11.81
CA ILE A 593 32.26 -4.68 11.29
C ILE A 593 31.91 -4.58 9.79
N ASP A 594 31.35 -3.42 9.42
CA ASP A 594 30.92 -3.05 8.06
C ASP A 594 29.91 -4.03 7.40
N THR A 595 29.38 -5.00 8.15
CA THR A 595 28.48 -6.05 7.66
C THR A 595 27.06 -5.85 8.21
N PRO A 596 26.02 -5.65 7.36
CA PRO A 596 24.64 -5.51 7.83
C PRO A 596 24.06 -6.80 8.42
N LEU A 597 23.44 -6.69 9.59
CA LEU A 597 22.59 -7.72 10.18
C LEU A 597 21.19 -7.63 9.57
N VAL A 598 20.70 -8.71 8.97
CA VAL A 598 19.34 -8.80 8.39
C VAL A 598 18.56 -9.88 9.14
N VAL A 599 17.49 -9.49 9.82
CA VAL A 599 16.59 -10.39 10.56
C VAL A 599 15.24 -10.46 9.84
N PRO A 600 14.75 -11.66 9.45
CA PRO A 600 13.50 -11.84 8.70
C PRO A 600 12.25 -11.63 9.58
N ALA A 601 11.07 -11.71 8.94
CA ALA A 601 9.77 -11.50 9.58
C ALA A 601 9.49 -12.44 10.77
N ALA A 602 8.53 -12.05 11.60
CA ALA A 602 8.49 -12.29 13.04
C ALA A 602 9.60 -11.52 13.77
N GLY A 603 10.88 -11.79 13.50
CA GLY A 603 12.02 -10.99 14.00
C GLY A 603 11.91 -10.66 15.49
N VAL A 604 11.86 -9.37 15.84
CA VAL A 604 11.71 -8.92 17.25
C VAL A 604 10.37 -9.33 17.89
N LEU A 605 9.33 -9.64 17.12
CA LEU A 605 8.03 -10.10 17.64
C LEU A 605 8.02 -11.61 17.96
N THR A 606 9.17 -12.29 18.00
CA THR A 606 9.26 -13.77 18.12
C THR A 606 9.20 -14.25 19.58
N ASN A 607 9.66 -13.42 20.51
CA ASN A 607 9.70 -13.61 21.97
C ASN A 607 8.55 -12.88 22.70
N ASP A 608 7.93 -11.89 22.06
CA ASP A 608 6.83 -11.07 22.59
C ASP A 608 5.50 -11.82 22.81
N ALA A 609 4.63 -11.23 23.64
CA ALA A 609 3.30 -11.76 23.95
C ALA A 609 2.18 -10.70 23.85
N GLY A 610 1.16 -10.95 23.04
CA GLY A 610 -0.05 -10.12 22.94
C GLY A 610 -0.94 -10.49 21.74
N THR A 611 -1.96 -9.68 21.44
CA THR A 611 -2.87 -9.91 20.30
C THR A 611 -2.45 -9.14 19.06
N ARG A 612 -2.16 -9.87 17.96
CA ARG A 612 -1.85 -9.33 16.63
C ARG A 612 -0.80 -8.19 16.65
N LEU A 613 0.29 -8.44 17.37
CA LEU A 613 1.39 -7.49 17.54
C LEU A 613 1.96 -6.99 16.20
N THR A 614 2.32 -5.70 16.17
CA THR A 614 3.12 -5.09 15.12
C THR A 614 4.14 -4.12 15.71
N VAL A 615 5.26 -3.90 15.02
CA VAL A 615 6.21 -2.85 15.40
C VAL A 615 5.65 -1.48 14.98
N LEU A 616 5.42 -0.61 15.96
CA LEU A 616 4.90 0.75 15.77
C LEU A 616 6.01 1.75 15.42
N SER A 617 7.17 1.62 16.06
CA SER A 617 8.33 2.50 15.89
C SER A 617 9.60 1.89 16.47
N SER A 618 10.76 2.44 16.10
CA SER A 618 12.04 2.18 16.76
C SER A 618 12.83 3.47 16.98
N THR A 619 13.76 3.48 17.95
CA THR A 619 14.76 4.54 18.08
C THR A 619 15.88 4.35 17.06
N THR A 620 16.72 5.38 16.87
CA THR A 620 17.93 5.28 16.03
C THR A 620 19.09 4.83 16.90
N PRO A 621 19.82 3.76 16.55
CA PRO A 621 20.99 3.31 17.30
C PRO A 621 22.14 4.33 17.22
N THR A 622 23.10 4.22 18.15
CA THR A 622 24.15 5.24 18.35
C THR A 622 25.33 5.11 17.40
N HIS A 623 25.61 3.91 16.90
CA HIS A 623 26.77 3.58 16.07
C HIS A 623 26.38 2.82 14.79
N GLY A 624 25.19 3.10 14.25
CA GLY A 624 24.69 2.51 13.01
C GLY A 624 23.37 3.11 12.56
N LEU A 625 22.68 2.41 11.66
CA LEU A 625 21.32 2.70 11.20
C LEU A 625 20.48 1.44 11.28
N VAL A 626 19.28 1.54 11.84
CA VAL A 626 18.27 0.47 11.79
C VAL A 626 17.14 0.85 10.83
N THR A 627 16.52 -0.16 10.22
CA THR A 627 15.20 -0.06 9.59
C THR A 627 14.37 -1.26 10.04
N THR A 628 13.33 -1.01 10.83
CA THR A 628 12.35 -2.00 11.30
C THR A 628 11.08 -1.96 10.45
N ASN A 629 10.43 -3.11 10.25
CA ASN A 629 9.13 -3.20 9.60
C ASN A 629 8.04 -3.64 10.59
N PRO A 630 6.75 -3.35 10.33
CA PRO A 630 5.64 -3.73 11.21
C PRO A 630 5.50 -5.24 11.47
N ASP A 631 6.08 -6.10 10.61
CA ASP A 631 6.10 -7.56 10.76
C ASP A 631 7.24 -8.10 11.64
N GLY A 632 7.95 -7.21 12.33
CA GLY A 632 9.05 -7.52 13.23
C GLY A 632 10.41 -7.74 12.55
N SER A 633 10.46 -7.81 11.21
CA SER A 633 11.74 -7.87 10.50
C SER A 633 12.53 -6.56 10.64
N PHE A 634 13.86 -6.66 10.67
CA PHE A 634 14.72 -5.48 10.67
C PHE A 634 16.03 -5.69 9.91
N THR A 635 16.63 -4.58 9.50
CA THR A 635 18.03 -4.54 9.05
C THR A 635 18.77 -3.50 9.88
N TYR A 636 19.89 -3.91 10.48
CA TYR A 636 20.84 -3.01 11.14
C TYR A 636 22.13 -2.96 10.32
N THR A 637 22.59 -1.76 9.99
CA THR A 637 23.88 -1.53 9.33
C THR A 637 24.78 -0.76 10.32
N PRO A 638 25.92 -1.32 10.77
CA PRO A 638 26.84 -0.59 11.62
C PRO A 638 27.46 0.61 10.89
N ALA A 639 27.90 1.60 11.66
CA ALA A 639 28.67 2.73 11.13
C ALA A 639 30.04 2.25 10.63
N LEU A 640 30.50 2.81 9.50
CA LEU A 640 31.74 2.40 8.84
C LEU A 640 32.93 2.48 9.79
N GLY A 641 33.62 1.36 10.00
CA GLY A 641 34.78 1.26 10.88
C GLY A 641 34.48 1.03 12.37
N TYR A 642 33.21 0.86 12.77
CA TYR A 642 32.82 0.68 14.16
C TYR A 642 32.91 -0.79 14.64
N THR A 643 33.36 -0.96 15.88
CA THR A 643 33.17 -2.19 16.68
C THR A 643 32.76 -1.84 18.10
N GLY A 644 32.01 -2.72 18.76
CA GLY A 644 31.49 -2.50 20.12
C GLY A 644 30.00 -2.84 20.29
N SER A 645 29.43 -2.40 21.39
CA SER A 645 28.00 -2.57 21.72
C SER A 645 27.18 -1.37 21.25
N ASP A 646 26.12 -1.62 20.49
CA ASP A 646 25.12 -0.64 20.08
C ASP A 646 23.72 -1.13 20.50
N GLN A 647 22.71 -0.25 20.48
CA GLN A 647 21.33 -0.68 20.76
C GLN A 647 20.30 0.25 20.11
N PHE A 648 19.12 -0.29 19.84
CA PHE A 648 17.92 0.50 19.59
C PHE A 648 16.75 -0.09 20.37
N ASP A 649 15.80 0.74 20.72
CA ASP A 649 14.57 0.34 21.39
C ASP A 649 13.47 0.24 20.33
N TYR A 650 12.56 -0.73 20.45
CA TYR A 650 11.38 -0.85 19.60
C TYR A 650 10.10 -0.78 20.43
N THR A 651 9.07 -0.15 19.87
CA THR A 651 7.74 -0.09 20.46
C THR A 651 6.83 -1.05 19.71
N VAL A 652 6.25 -2.03 20.40
CA VAL A 652 5.18 -2.86 19.84
C VAL A 652 3.83 -2.23 20.09
N THR A 653 2.85 -2.56 19.26
CA THR A 653 1.45 -2.26 19.53
C THR A 653 0.54 -3.44 19.22
N ASP A 654 -0.50 -3.61 20.04
CA ASP A 654 -1.58 -4.57 19.81
C ASP A 654 -2.73 -3.97 18.97
N ASP A 655 -3.73 -4.79 18.70
CA ASP A 655 -4.98 -4.45 18.01
C ASP A 655 -5.96 -3.59 18.82
N TYR A 656 -5.62 -3.21 20.06
CA TYR A 656 -6.34 -2.23 20.87
C TYR A 656 -5.60 -0.88 20.94
N GLY A 657 -4.36 -0.79 20.42
CA GLY A 657 -3.51 0.40 20.53
C GLY A 657 -2.78 0.51 21.87
N GLN A 658 -2.72 -0.58 22.64
CA GLN A 658 -1.82 -0.69 23.79
C GLN A 658 -0.39 -0.92 23.28
N THR A 659 0.61 -0.48 24.04
CA THR A 659 2.03 -0.50 23.62
C THR A 659 2.93 -0.95 24.75
N ASP A 660 4.02 -1.63 24.39
CA ASP A 660 5.15 -1.90 25.28
C ASP A 660 6.48 -1.68 24.53
N VAL A 661 7.60 -1.60 25.25
CA VAL A 661 8.92 -1.24 24.70
C VAL A 661 10.00 -2.19 25.20
N ALA A 662 10.79 -2.73 24.27
CA ALA A 662 11.97 -3.55 24.55
C ALA A 662 13.20 -3.08 23.76
N THR A 663 14.37 -3.57 24.17
CA THR A 663 15.68 -3.19 23.62
C THR A 663 16.24 -4.29 22.74
N VAL A 664 16.77 -3.95 21.56
CA VAL A 664 17.61 -4.84 20.77
C VAL A 664 19.08 -4.53 21.07
N HIS A 665 19.76 -5.43 21.77
CA HIS A 665 21.18 -5.32 22.09
C HIS A 665 22.04 -5.86 20.95
N LEU A 666 22.85 -4.99 20.34
CA LEU A 666 23.68 -5.30 19.17
C LEU A 666 25.15 -5.35 19.55
N THR A 667 25.88 -6.34 19.03
CA THR A 667 27.35 -6.42 19.14
C THR A 667 27.97 -6.43 17.74
N VAL A 668 28.85 -5.46 17.48
CA VAL A 668 29.61 -5.35 16.23
C VAL A 668 31.03 -5.82 16.49
N THR A 669 31.38 -7.01 16.01
CA THR A 669 32.71 -7.62 16.23
C THR A 669 33.74 -7.12 15.22
N PRO A 670 35.05 -7.17 15.51
CA PRO A 670 36.06 -7.11 14.46
C PRO A 670 35.86 -8.26 13.46
N LEU A 671 36.55 -8.16 12.31
CA LEU A 671 36.60 -9.19 11.28
C LEU A 671 38.06 -9.54 11.03
N ALA A 672 38.42 -10.80 11.30
CA ALA A 672 39.74 -11.34 10.99
C ALA A 672 39.74 -11.99 9.60
N VAL A 673 40.85 -11.92 8.87
CA VAL A 673 40.94 -12.41 7.48
C VAL A 673 42.15 -13.32 7.30
N ASP A 674 41.95 -14.49 6.68
CA ASP A 674 43.02 -15.48 6.47
C ASP A 674 44.21 -14.90 5.67
N ASP A 675 45.42 -15.26 6.11
CA ASP A 675 46.71 -14.88 5.53
C ASP A 675 47.34 -16.01 4.73
N THR A 676 48.22 -15.66 3.78
CA THR A 676 49.10 -16.64 3.12
C THR A 676 50.46 -16.05 2.76
N TRP A 677 51.53 -16.76 3.15
CA TRP A 677 52.91 -16.45 2.74
C TRP A 677 53.62 -17.68 2.18
N THR A 678 54.67 -17.44 1.39
CA THR A 678 55.50 -18.49 0.76
C THR A 678 56.97 -18.28 1.09
N THR A 679 57.71 -19.35 1.33
CA THR A 679 59.17 -19.32 1.55
C THR A 679 59.83 -20.58 0.99
N THR A 680 61.15 -20.59 0.88
CA THR A 680 61.92 -21.81 0.63
C THR A 680 62.21 -22.58 1.92
N VAL A 681 62.46 -23.88 1.80
CA VAL A 681 63.00 -24.75 2.86
C VAL A 681 64.15 -24.06 3.61
N ASN A 682 64.24 -24.29 4.93
CA ASN A 682 65.25 -23.69 5.82
C ASN A 682 65.29 -22.15 5.84
N THR A 683 64.30 -21.45 5.28
CA THR A 683 64.28 -19.99 5.12
C THR A 683 63.09 -19.38 5.90
N PRO A 684 63.33 -18.57 6.95
CA PRO A 684 62.24 -17.94 7.72
C PRO A 684 61.42 -16.92 6.91
N VAL A 685 60.10 -16.91 7.13
CA VAL A 685 59.22 -15.80 6.74
C VAL A 685 59.35 -14.70 7.80
N THR A 686 59.54 -13.45 7.38
CA THR A 686 59.54 -12.28 8.27
C THR A 686 58.64 -11.19 7.69
N VAL A 687 57.62 -10.78 8.43
CA VAL A 687 56.63 -9.77 8.05
C VAL A 687 56.59 -8.67 9.12
N GLY A 688 56.84 -7.42 8.73
CA GLY A 688 56.74 -6.28 9.64
C GLY A 688 55.28 -5.92 9.96
N ALA A 689 55.07 -5.22 11.09
CA ALA A 689 53.76 -4.70 11.48
C ALA A 689 53.15 -3.83 10.36
N PRO A 690 51.82 -3.92 10.08
CA PRO A 690 50.81 -4.65 10.84
C PRO A 690 50.80 -6.18 10.64
N GLY A 691 51.59 -6.72 9.71
CA GLY A 691 51.68 -8.16 9.44
C GLY A 691 50.31 -8.80 9.24
N VAL A 692 49.94 -9.74 10.12
CA VAL A 692 48.63 -10.43 10.08
C VAL A 692 47.45 -9.48 10.25
N LEU A 693 47.62 -8.34 10.93
CA LEU A 693 46.56 -7.34 11.12
C LEU A 693 46.42 -6.38 9.93
N GLY A 694 46.98 -6.73 8.77
CA GLY A 694 47.07 -5.86 7.58
C GLY A 694 45.85 -5.88 6.67
N ASN A 695 45.11 -6.99 6.68
CA ASN A 695 43.87 -7.28 5.96
C ASN A 695 42.63 -7.15 6.87
N ASP A 696 42.77 -7.42 8.17
CA ASP A 696 41.73 -7.33 9.21
C ASP A 696 41.04 -5.96 9.32
N LEU A 697 39.79 -5.99 9.84
CA LEU A 697 38.99 -4.80 10.13
C LEU A 697 38.62 -4.72 11.63
N GLY A 698 38.80 -3.54 12.20
CA GLY A 698 38.51 -3.21 13.61
C GLY A 698 39.13 -1.88 14.01
N MET A 699 38.67 -1.31 15.14
CA MET A 699 39.10 0.04 15.59
C MET A 699 40.60 0.11 15.90
N VAL A 700 41.05 -0.65 16.92
CA VAL A 700 42.46 -0.69 17.38
C VAL A 700 42.86 -2.13 17.61
N LEU A 701 43.12 -2.85 16.52
CA LEU A 701 43.43 -4.27 16.55
C LEU A 701 44.82 -4.55 17.17
N THR A 702 44.88 -5.67 17.88
CA THR A 702 46.10 -6.34 18.34
C THR A 702 45.99 -7.84 18.09
N ALA A 703 47.13 -8.49 17.85
CA ALA A 703 47.20 -9.93 17.63
C ALA A 703 47.34 -10.67 18.97
N GLY A 704 46.45 -11.63 19.22
CA GLY A 704 46.56 -12.59 20.31
C GLY A 704 47.65 -13.64 20.06
N THR A 705 47.99 -14.40 21.10
CA THR A 705 48.94 -15.52 20.98
C THR A 705 48.47 -16.52 19.92
N PRO A 706 49.30 -16.86 18.93
CA PRO A 706 48.91 -17.81 17.88
C PRO A 706 48.85 -19.24 18.43
N SER A 707 48.12 -20.12 17.75
CA SER A 707 48.29 -21.56 17.93
C SER A 707 49.66 -22.01 17.42
N LEU A 708 50.13 -23.18 17.86
CA LEU A 708 51.40 -23.72 17.39
C LEU A 708 51.23 -24.35 16.00
N PRO A 709 52.04 -23.95 14.99
CA PRO A 709 52.15 -24.68 13.73
C PRO A 709 52.74 -26.09 13.96
N THR A 710 52.65 -26.96 12.95
CA THR A 710 53.03 -28.38 13.07
C THR A 710 54.45 -28.68 12.60
N HIS A 711 55.02 -27.83 11.73
CA HIS A 711 56.30 -28.05 11.06
C HIS A 711 57.21 -26.83 11.10
N GLY A 712 57.19 -26.12 12.23
CA GLY A 712 58.04 -24.96 12.48
C GLY A 712 57.72 -24.27 13.79
N THR A 713 58.22 -23.04 13.92
CA THR A 713 57.99 -22.18 15.09
C THR A 713 57.51 -20.80 14.65
N VAL A 714 56.60 -20.22 15.45
CA VAL A 714 56.03 -18.90 15.22
C VAL A 714 56.34 -17.96 16.37
N ALA A 715 56.77 -16.74 16.04
CA ALA A 715 56.77 -15.60 16.93
C ALA A 715 55.88 -14.51 16.32
N LEU A 716 54.78 -14.19 16.99
CA LEU A 716 53.82 -13.16 16.61
C LEU A 716 53.78 -12.10 17.71
N ASP A 717 54.06 -10.86 17.34
CA ASP A 717 53.98 -9.70 18.24
C ASP A 717 52.54 -9.13 18.26
N PRO A 718 52.06 -8.52 19.36
CA PRO A 718 50.73 -7.91 19.40
C PRO A 718 50.47 -6.82 18.35
N SER A 719 51.51 -6.23 17.74
CA SER A 719 51.40 -5.35 16.56
C SER A 719 51.13 -6.10 15.24
N GLY A 720 50.98 -7.42 15.29
CA GLY A 720 50.77 -8.31 14.15
C GLY A 720 52.02 -8.69 13.37
N ALA A 721 53.20 -8.15 13.74
CA ALA A 721 54.48 -8.51 13.14
C ALA A 721 54.80 -10.00 13.37
N LEU A 722 55.16 -10.71 12.31
CA LEU A 722 55.26 -12.17 12.25
C LEU A 722 56.68 -12.60 11.87
N VAL A 723 57.23 -13.56 12.62
CA VAL A 723 58.36 -14.39 12.20
C VAL A 723 57.94 -15.85 12.30
N TYR A 724 57.90 -16.54 11.16
CA TYR A 724 57.75 -18.00 11.10
C TYR A 724 59.06 -18.62 10.62
N THR A 725 59.58 -19.59 11.36
CA THR A 725 60.76 -20.38 10.98
C THR A 725 60.32 -21.82 10.77
N PRO A 726 60.41 -22.38 9.55
CA PRO A 726 60.11 -23.80 9.33
C PRO A 726 61.11 -24.69 10.07
N ASP A 727 60.69 -25.91 10.38
CA ASP A 727 61.59 -26.96 10.86
C ASP A 727 62.66 -27.30 9.80
N LEU A 728 63.79 -27.83 10.26
CA LEU A 728 64.91 -28.17 9.38
C LEU A 728 64.48 -29.21 8.33
N ASP A 729 64.73 -28.88 7.07
CA ASP A 729 64.38 -29.65 5.88
C ASP A 729 62.86 -29.88 5.67
N PHE A 730 62.01 -29.09 6.34
CA PHE A 730 60.58 -29.08 6.07
C PHE A 730 60.26 -28.47 4.69
N SER A 731 59.38 -29.12 3.94
CA SER A 731 58.68 -28.51 2.80
C SER A 731 57.24 -29.05 2.70
N GLY A 732 56.35 -28.23 2.17
CA GLY A 732 54.90 -28.43 2.15
C GLY A 732 54.16 -27.25 2.75
N THR A 733 52.92 -27.48 3.20
CA THR A 733 52.08 -26.43 3.82
C THR A 733 52.01 -26.63 5.33
N ASP A 734 52.20 -25.55 6.08
CA ASP A 734 52.03 -25.47 7.52
C ASP A 734 51.02 -24.37 7.86
N THR A 735 50.28 -24.52 8.96
CA THR A 735 49.16 -23.65 9.31
C THR A 735 49.06 -23.40 10.80
N PHE A 736 48.77 -22.16 11.18
CA PHE A 736 48.38 -21.79 12.53
C PHE A 736 47.26 -20.76 12.49
N THR A 737 46.61 -20.51 13.63
CA THR A 737 45.56 -19.50 13.79
C THR A 737 46.02 -18.39 14.72
N TYR A 738 45.50 -17.19 14.52
CA TYR A 738 45.63 -16.08 15.47
C TYR A 738 44.25 -15.47 15.74
N VAL A 739 44.17 -14.67 16.80
CA VAL A 739 42.96 -13.94 17.18
C VAL A 739 43.21 -12.45 17.03
N ALA A 740 42.44 -11.77 16.19
CA ALA A 740 42.43 -10.32 16.10
C ALA A 740 41.49 -9.77 17.17
N THR A 741 41.96 -8.85 18.02
CA THR A 741 41.15 -8.25 19.09
C THR A 741 41.35 -6.76 19.22
N ASP A 742 40.26 -6.02 19.42
CA ASP A 742 40.23 -4.58 19.71
C ASP A 742 40.05 -4.27 21.22
N GLY A 743 40.17 -5.30 22.07
CA GLY A 743 40.10 -5.21 23.52
C GLY A 743 39.07 -6.20 24.11
N PRO A 744 37.77 -5.85 24.12
CA PRO A 744 36.73 -6.72 24.65
C PRO A 744 36.14 -7.70 23.61
N LEU A 745 36.30 -7.42 22.31
CA LEU A 745 35.79 -8.24 21.21
C LEU A 745 36.94 -8.83 20.39
N SER A 746 36.66 -9.91 19.67
CA SER A 746 37.67 -10.67 18.93
C SER A 746 37.08 -11.52 17.83
N ASP A 747 37.88 -11.78 16.79
CA ASP A 747 37.61 -12.75 15.73
C ASP A 747 38.90 -13.56 15.42
N GLN A 748 38.79 -14.70 14.73
CA GLN A 748 39.91 -15.64 14.54
C GLN A 748 40.14 -15.99 13.06
N ALA A 749 41.37 -15.77 12.58
CA ALA A 749 41.82 -16.11 11.23
C ALA A 749 42.98 -17.14 11.22
N THR A 750 43.25 -17.66 10.04
CA THR A 750 44.24 -18.71 9.76
C THR A 750 45.38 -18.14 8.94
N VAL A 751 46.62 -18.35 9.38
CA VAL A 751 47.83 -18.13 8.59
C VAL A 751 48.22 -19.43 7.91
N THR A 752 48.38 -19.39 6.59
CA THR A 752 48.94 -20.48 5.79
C THR A 752 50.36 -20.14 5.35
N ILE A 753 51.35 -20.99 5.68
CA ILE A 753 52.71 -20.87 5.16
C ILE A 753 52.98 -22.02 4.19
N VAL A 754 53.38 -21.70 2.97
CA VAL A 754 53.80 -22.68 1.97
C VAL A 754 55.33 -22.65 1.84
N VAL A 755 55.98 -23.73 2.25
CA VAL A 755 57.42 -23.90 2.25
C VAL A 755 57.80 -24.76 1.04
N THR A 756 58.48 -24.18 0.04
CA THR A 756 58.89 -24.90 -1.17
C THR A 756 60.24 -25.60 -0.99
N PRO A 757 60.40 -26.83 -1.53
CA PRO A 757 61.71 -27.50 -1.53
C PRO A 757 62.72 -26.76 -2.42
N ALA A 758 64.01 -27.03 -2.19
CA ALA A 758 65.12 -26.46 -2.96
C ALA A 758 65.99 -27.59 -3.52
N ALA A 759 66.27 -27.54 -4.84
CA ALA A 759 67.15 -28.47 -5.52
C ALA A 759 68.45 -27.82 -5.98
N THR A 760 69.50 -28.63 -6.15
CA THR A 760 70.85 -28.19 -6.54
C THR A 760 71.30 -28.91 -7.81
N ASP A 761 72.05 -28.22 -8.69
CA ASP A 761 72.63 -28.88 -9.88
C ASP A 761 73.64 -29.99 -9.49
N ASP A 762 73.62 -31.10 -10.24
CA ASP A 762 74.43 -32.30 -10.04
C ASP A 762 75.59 -32.42 -11.05
N ASP A 763 76.66 -33.08 -10.61
CA ASP A 763 77.70 -33.65 -11.48
C ASP A 763 77.90 -35.13 -11.14
N LEU A 764 77.54 -36.01 -12.08
CA LEU A 764 77.73 -37.47 -11.96
C LEU A 764 79.20 -37.88 -12.16
N GLY A 765 80.08 -36.93 -12.46
CA GLY A 765 81.49 -37.13 -12.68
C GLY A 765 81.79 -37.80 -14.02
N THR A 766 82.87 -38.59 -14.03
CA THR A 766 83.42 -39.17 -15.26
C THR A 766 83.09 -40.66 -15.40
N VAL A 767 82.39 -41.03 -16.47
CA VAL A 767 81.99 -42.40 -16.80
C VAL A 767 82.80 -42.98 -17.98
N PRO A 768 82.96 -44.32 -18.07
CA PRO A 768 83.55 -45.00 -19.22
C PRO A 768 82.64 -44.97 -20.47
N PRO A 769 83.20 -44.95 -21.69
CA PRO A 769 82.42 -45.06 -22.92
C PRO A 769 81.85 -46.47 -23.10
N ASN A 770 80.74 -46.57 -23.83
CA ASN A 770 80.07 -47.83 -24.21
C ASN A 770 79.51 -48.68 -23.04
N VAL A 771 79.48 -48.16 -21.81
CA VAL A 771 79.06 -48.90 -20.60
C VAL A 771 78.06 -48.08 -19.79
N THR A 772 76.92 -48.69 -19.45
CA THR A 772 75.95 -48.11 -18.52
C THR A 772 76.57 -47.91 -17.14
N SER A 773 76.57 -46.68 -16.65
CA SER A 773 76.97 -46.33 -15.29
C SER A 773 75.74 -46.03 -14.45
N THR A 774 75.80 -46.32 -13.14
CA THR A 774 74.64 -46.25 -12.23
C THR A 774 74.99 -45.62 -10.90
N GLY A 775 74.13 -44.74 -10.38
CA GLY A 775 74.18 -44.23 -9.02
C GLY A 775 73.01 -44.73 -8.18
N THR A 776 73.26 -45.07 -6.92
CA THR A 776 72.25 -45.52 -5.96
C THR A 776 71.58 -44.36 -5.23
N ALA A 777 70.35 -44.55 -4.77
CA ALA A 777 69.60 -43.58 -3.98
C ALA A 777 70.38 -43.09 -2.74
N PRO A 778 70.23 -41.81 -2.33
CA PRO A 778 69.36 -40.79 -2.93
C PRO A 778 69.85 -40.22 -4.27
N GLY A 779 71.04 -40.59 -4.74
CA GLY A 779 71.54 -40.23 -6.07
C GLY A 779 71.50 -38.73 -6.35
N ILE A 780 70.70 -38.29 -7.32
CA ILE A 780 70.53 -36.86 -7.68
C ILE A 780 69.60 -36.07 -6.74
N LEU A 781 69.13 -36.68 -5.64
CA LEU A 781 68.44 -35.99 -4.55
C LEU A 781 69.36 -35.80 -3.32
N ALA A 782 70.66 -36.10 -3.44
CA ALA A 782 71.59 -36.09 -2.30
C ALA A 782 72.06 -34.69 -1.87
N ASN A 783 71.87 -33.71 -2.73
CA ASN A 783 72.21 -32.28 -2.65
C ASN A 783 70.96 -31.39 -2.53
N ASP A 784 69.77 -31.99 -2.54
CA ASP A 784 68.47 -31.33 -2.43
C ASP A 784 68.00 -31.24 -0.97
N THR A 785 67.07 -30.31 -0.70
CA THR A 785 66.48 -30.11 0.63
C THR A 785 64.96 -29.95 0.55
N GLY A 786 64.25 -30.68 1.42
CA GLY A 786 62.79 -30.73 1.45
C GLY A 786 62.26 -32.07 1.99
N SER A 787 60.97 -32.12 2.28
CA SER A 787 60.35 -33.25 2.99
C SER A 787 59.91 -34.38 2.07
N VAL A 788 60.69 -35.47 2.08
CA VAL A 788 60.44 -36.69 1.31
C VAL A 788 60.35 -36.39 -0.20
N LEU A 789 61.44 -35.85 -0.73
CA LEU A 789 61.59 -35.58 -2.16
C LEU A 789 61.57 -36.87 -2.97
N THR A 790 60.91 -36.80 -4.13
CA THR A 790 60.88 -37.87 -5.14
C THR A 790 61.06 -37.30 -6.53
N VAL A 791 61.76 -38.00 -7.43
CA VAL A 791 61.89 -37.58 -8.83
C VAL A 791 60.60 -37.90 -9.58
N THR A 792 59.92 -36.88 -10.11
CA THR A 792 58.63 -37.01 -10.82
C THR A 792 58.71 -36.72 -12.32
N ALA A 793 59.73 -35.99 -12.77
CA ALA A 793 60.03 -35.79 -14.19
C ALA A 793 61.54 -35.80 -14.45
N VAL A 794 61.93 -36.24 -15.65
CA VAL A 794 63.31 -36.35 -16.11
C VAL A 794 63.38 -35.86 -17.56
N GLY A 795 64.29 -34.95 -17.85
CA GLY A 795 64.61 -34.49 -19.20
C GLY A 795 65.49 -35.48 -19.95
N THR A 796 65.42 -35.48 -21.28
CA THR A 796 66.29 -36.30 -22.12
C THR A 796 67.64 -35.61 -22.35
N PRO A 797 68.79 -36.26 -22.08
CA PRO A 797 70.09 -35.74 -22.47
C PRO A 797 70.28 -35.71 -23.99
N ALA A 798 71.30 -34.99 -24.47
CA ALA A 798 71.46 -34.69 -25.89
C ALA A 798 72.15 -35.80 -26.70
N HIS A 799 72.91 -36.69 -26.04
CA HIS A 799 73.66 -37.75 -26.69
C HIS A 799 73.28 -39.14 -26.15
N GLY A 800 73.41 -39.35 -24.84
CA GLY A 800 73.15 -40.65 -24.20
C GLY A 800 71.69 -40.94 -23.92
N THR A 801 71.45 -42.02 -23.16
CA THR A 801 70.13 -42.34 -22.60
C THR A 801 70.23 -42.43 -21.09
N VAL A 802 69.32 -41.75 -20.38
CA VAL A 802 69.21 -41.81 -18.92
C VAL A 802 67.86 -42.41 -18.50
N THR A 803 67.87 -43.13 -17.38
CA THR A 803 66.69 -43.40 -16.56
C THR A 803 67.01 -42.98 -15.13
N VAL A 804 66.06 -42.32 -14.47
CA VAL A 804 66.13 -41.99 -13.04
C VAL A 804 64.86 -42.53 -12.39
N ASP A 805 65.00 -43.27 -11.31
CA ASP A 805 63.89 -43.79 -10.52
C ASP A 805 63.43 -42.76 -9.47
N PRO A 806 62.20 -42.85 -8.92
CA PRO A 806 61.67 -41.84 -8.01
C PRO A 806 62.46 -41.59 -6.73
N ASP A 807 63.37 -42.49 -6.35
CA ASP A 807 64.28 -42.36 -5.20
C ASP A 807 65.60 -41.64 -5.53
N GLY A 808 65.72 -41.07 -6.74
CA GLY A 808 66.90 -40.35 -7.22
C GLY A 808 68.05 -41.25 -7.70
N SER A 809 67.91 -42.58 -7.58
CA SER A 809 68.85 -43.51 -8.23
C SER A 809 68.74 -43.43 -9.75
N TRP A 810 69.87 -43.63 -10.45
CA TRP A 810 69.98 -43.35 -11.88
C TRP A 810 70.82 -44.36 -12.63
N ALA A 811 70.56 -44.49 -13.92
CA ALA A 811 71.39 -45.21 -14.89
C ALA A 811 71.58 -44.36 -16.16
N TYR A 812 72.83 -44.10 -16.53
CA TYR A 812 73.19 -43.36 -17.75
C TYR A 812 74.03 -44.23 -18.67
N THR A 813 73.66 -44.29 -19.95
CA THR A 813 74.40 -45.02 -20.99
C THR A 813 74.85 -44.06 -22.09
N PRO A 814 76.16 -43.87 -22.30
CA PRO A 814 76.66 -43.03 -23.38
C PRO A 814 76.60 -43.76 -24.74
N PRO A 815 76.52 -43.03 -25.88
CA PRO A 815 76.51 -43.64 -27.20
C PRO A 815 77.80 -44.39 -27.53
N ALA A 816 77.68 -45.40 -28.40
CA ALA A 816 78.81 -46.18 -28.85
C ALA A 816 79.87 -45.30 -29.56
N GLY A 817 81.09 -45.27 -29.02
CA GLY A 817 82.22 -44.50 -29.55
C GLY A 817 82.22 -43.01 -29.22
N TRP A 818 81.26 -42.51 -28.42
CA TRP A 818 81.19 -41.08 -28.05
C TRP A 818 81.93 -40.78 -26.73
N GLY A 819 82.46 -39.57 -26.62
CA GLY A 819 83.05 -39.00 -25.41
C GLY A 819 82.91 -37.47 -25.42
N GLY A 820 82.67 -36.86 -24.25
CA GLY A 820 82.26 -35.46 -24.13
C GLY A 820 81.47 -35.21 -22.85
N THR A 821 80.88 -34.01 -22.73
CA THR A 821 79.94 -33.67 -21.64
C THR A 821 78.52 -33.75 -22.17
N ASP A 822 77.62 -34.40 -21.43
CA ASP A 822 76.18 -34.42 -21.69
C ASP A 822 75.43 -33.89 -20.46
N THR A 823 74.24 -33.34 -20.64
CA THR A 823 73.42 -32.79 -19.55
C THR A 823 71.94 -33.13 -19.72
N PHE A 824 71.22 -33.25 -18.61
CA PHE A 824 69.77 -33.36 -18.56
C PHE A 824 69.22 -32.59 -17.35
N THR A 825 67.91 -32.52 -17.18
CA THR A 825 67.26 -31.91 -15.99
C THR A 825 66.36 -32.93 -15.30
N TYR A 826 65.99 -32.65 -14.05
CA TYR A 826 64.94 -33.39 -13.35
C TYR A 826 63.99 -32.44 -12.62
N THR A 827 62.91 -33.00 -12.10
CA THR A 827 61.99 -32.33 -11.19
C THR A 827 61.81 -33.21 -9.96
N ALA A 828 62.23 -32.71 -8.81
CA ALA A 828 61.90 -33.25 -7.51
C ALA A 828 60.50 -32.75 -7.08
N THR A 829 59.80 -33.55 -6.30
CA THR A 829 58.49 -33.20 -5.73
C THR A 829 58.40 -33.75 -4.32
N ASP A 830 57.98 -32.92 -3.38
CA ASP A 830 57.80 -33.30 -1.98
C ASP A 830 56.45 -34.00 -1.73
N ALA A 831 56.26 -34.48 -0.49
CA ALA A 831 55.03 -35.16 -0.09
C ALA A 831 53.75 -34.30 -0.14
N ALA A 832 53.87 -32.97 -0.26
CA ALA A 832 52.75 -32.04 -0.42
C ALA A 832 52.43 -31.73 -1.89
N GLY A 833 53.27 -32.18 -2.84
CA GLY A 833 53.13 -31.92 -4.27
C GLY A 833 53.86 -30.67 -4.76
N GLN A 834 54.68 -30.03 -3.92
CA GLN A 834 55.47 -28.86 -4.31
C GLN A 834 56.68 -29.28 -5.14
N THR A 835 56.86 -28.65 -6.30
CA THR A 835 57.87 -29.05 -7.29
C THR A 835 59.07 -28.10 -7.32
N VAL A 836 60.27 -28.65 -7.48
CA VAL A 836 61.51 -27.92 -7.77
C VAL A 836 62.33 -28.73 -8.79
N GLY A 837 63.28 -28.12 -9.51
CA GLY A 837 64.07 -28.83 -10.50
C GLY A 837 65.46 -28.25 -10.71
N ALA A 838 66.38 -29.11 -11.10
CA ALA A 838 67.80 -28.81 -11.29
C ALA A 838 68.38 -29.57 -12.50
N THR A 839 69.66 -29.34 -12.78
CA THR A 839 70.40 -29.82 -13.96
C THR A 839 71.44 -30.85 -13.54
N VAL A 840 71.51 -31.97 -14.25
CA VAL A 840 72.50 -33.02 -14.04
C VAL A 840 73.51 -33.01 -15.17
N THR A 841 74.79 -33.02 -14.82
CA THR A 841 75.94 -33.10 -15.75
C THR A 841 76.60 -34.47 -15.70
N VAL A 842 77.06 -34.98 -16.84
CA VAL A 842 77.87 -36.21 -16.90
C VAL A 842 78.98 -36.08 -17.94
N HIS A 843 80.19 -36.54 -17.59
CA HIS A 843 81.37 -36.51 -18.45
C HIS A 843 81.73 -37.93 -18.92
N VAL A 844 81.94 -38.13 -20.21
CA VAL A 844 82.22 -39.45 -20.82
C VAL A 844 83.64 -39.46 -21.37
N THR A 845 84.45 -40.45 -20.97
CA THR A 845 85.82 -40.62 -21.46
C THR A 845 85.86 -41.09 -22.93
N PRO A 846 86.83 -40.65 -23.75
CA PRO A 846 86.98 -41.15 -25.12
C PRO A 846 87.32 -42.65 -25.19
N PRO A 847 86.91 -43.37 -26.26
CA PRO A 847 87.34 -44.75 -26.52
C PRO A 847 88.82 -44.82 -26.93
N VAL A 848 89.44 -45.99 -26.75
CA VAL A 848 90.88 -46.22 -26.97
C VAL A 848 91.16 -46.87 -28.35
N GLN A 849 92.11 -46.30 -29.10
CA GLN A 849 92.59 -46.81 -30.39
C GLN A 849 93.71 -47.86 -30.23
N LEU A 850 93.62 -48.95 -30.99
CA LEU A 850 94.61 -50.04 -31.03
C LEU A 850 95.66 -49.83 -32.15
N ALA A 851 96.73 -50.64 -32.11
CA ALA A 851 97.80 -50.61 -33.10
C ALA A 851 97.39 -51.23 -34.46
N SER A 852 97.92 -50.71 -35.56
CA SER A 852 97.67 -51.18 -36.93
C SER A 852 98.87 -50.90 -37.85
N ALA A 853 99.17 -51.85 -38.74
CA ALA A 853 100.15 -51.69 -39.82
C ALA A 853 99.50 -51.69 -41.21
N SER A 854 100.19 -51.12 -42.20
CA SER A 854 99.74 -50.97 -43.59
C SER A 854 100.83 -51.37 -44.59
N ASP A 855 100.45 -51.89 -45.76
CA ASP A 855 101.41 -52.36 -46.77
C ASP A 855 102.22 -51.21 -47.42
N ASP A 856 103.48 -51.50 -47.77
CA ASP A 856 104.50 -50.58 -48.24
C ASP A 856 105.00 -50.90 -49.66
N HIS A 857 105.26 -49.86 -50.46
CA HIS A 857 105.84 -50.01 -51.81
C HIS A 857 106.99 -49.03 -52.04
N ALA A 858 108.08 -49.51 -52.64
CA ALA A 858 109.19 -48.69 -53.12
C ALA A 858 109.62 -49.09 -54.54
N THR A 859 110.35 -48.21 -55.24
CA THR A 859 110.89 -48.48 -56.58
C THR A 859 112.41 -48.28 -56.59
N GLY A 860 113.16 -49.23 -57.13
CA GLY A 860 114.63 -49.22 -57.17
C GLY A 860 115.23 -49.08 -58.57
N ALA A 861 116.46 -48.57 -58.65
CA ALA A 861 117.23 -48.53 -59.89
C ALA A 861 118.06 -49.82 -60.06
N PRO A 862 118.02 -50.50 -61.23
CA PRO A 862 118.66 -51.80 -61.44
C PRO A 862 120.12 -51.89 -60.95
N GLY A 863 120.40 -52.90 -60.13
CA GLY A 863 121.72 -53.13 -59.54
C GLY A 863 122.08 -52.24 -58.34
N THR A 864 121.16 -51.40 -57.84
CA THR A 864 121.37 -50.58 -56.64
C THR A 864 120.45 -50.99 -55.48
N PRO A 865 120.91 -50.97 -54.21
CA PRO A 865 120.04 -51.26 -53.07
C PRO A 865 119.07 -50.12 -52.76
N THR A 866 117.81 -50.48 -52.46
CA THR A 866 116.73 -49.56 -52.07
C THR A 866 116.38 -49.72 -50.60
N THR A 867 116.04 -48.62 -49.93
CA THR A 867 115.58 -48.57 -48.53
C THR A 867 114.11 -48.12 -48.49
N LEU A 868 113.30 -48.74 -47.64
CA LEU A 868 111.89 -48.39 -47.41
C LEU A 868 111.75 -47.49 -46.17
N LEU A 869 110.51 -47.05 -45.90
CA LEU A 869 110.13 -46.25 -44.74
C LEU A 869 108.88 -46.85 -44.08
N GLU A 870 109.01 -48.14 -43.72
CA GLU A 870 107.95 -49.09 -43.34
C GLU A 870 107.21 -48.80 -42.03
N LEU A 871 107.21 -47.53 -41.59
CA LEU A 871 106.54 -47.06 -40.37
C LEU A 871 105.84 -45.69 -40.56
N THR A 872 105.66 -45.24 -41.80
CA THR A 872 105.14 -43.88 -42.11
C THR A 872 103.62 -43.82 -42.33
N ASN A 873 103.02 -44.98 -42.55
CA ASN A 873 101.62 -45.34 -42.73
C ASN A 873 101.05 -46.12 -41.52
N ASP A 874 101.85 -46.27 -40.47
CA ASP A 874 101.68 -47.24 -39.37
C ASP A 874 101.37 -46.57 -38.03
N ALA A 875 100.34 -47.05 -37.33
CA ALA A 875 99.86 -46.47 -36.07
C ALA A 875 100.16 -47.39 -34.87
N PRO A 876 100.96 -46.96 -33.87
CA PRO A 876 101.34 -47.81 -32.72
C PRO A 876 100.23 -48.04 -31.68
N GLY A 877 99.07 -47.39 -31.83
CA GLY A 877 97.98 -47.35 -30.83
C GLY A 877 98.09 -46.16 -29.86
N ASP A 878 97.01 -45.87 -29.14
CA ASP A 878 96.90 -44.66 -28.32
C ASP A 878 97.95 -44.55 -27.22
N HIS A 879 98.66 -43.42 -27.20
CA HIS A 879 99.78 -43.14 -26.29
C HIS A 879 100.92 -44.19 -26.32
N LEU A 880 101.02 -44.98 -27.38
CA LEU A 880 102.10 -45.95 -27.60
C LEU A 880 103.07 -45.46 -28.69
N ALA A 881 104.20 -46.15 -28.80
CA ALA A 881 105.22 -45.90 -29.82
C ALA A 881 105.74 -47.24 -30.37
N TRP A 882 106.36 -47.23 -31.54
CA TRP A 882 107.07 -48.41 -32.05
C TRP A 882 108.33 -48.68 -31.21
N ALA A 883 108.53 -49.94 -30.79
CA ALA A 883 109.60 -50.33 -29.86
C ALA A 883 110.96 -50.50 -30.57
N LEU A 884 111.44 -49.43 -31.20
CA LEU A 884 112.58 -49.46 -32.12
C LEU A 884 113.89 -49.99 -31.48
N PRO A 885 114.64 -50.88 -32.16
CA PRO A 885 114.33 -51.51 -33.45
C PRO A 885 113.48 -52.78 -33.27
N SER A 886 112.16 -52.68 -33.43
CA SER A 886 111.22 -53.81 -33.40
C SER A 886 110.88 -54.38 -34.77
N VAL A 887 111.13 -53.65 -35.87
CA VAL A 887 110.92 -54.13 -37.25
C VAL A 887 111.72 -55.42 -37.49
N ARG A 888 111.04 -56.47 -37.95
CA ARG A 888 111.66 -57.74 -38.37
C ARG A 888 111.07 -58.18 -39.69
N LEU A 889 111.92 -58.74 -40.55
CA LEU A 889 111.54 -59.37 -41.80
C LEU A 889 110.98 -60.75 -41.53
N LEU A 890 109.96 -61.18 -42.26
CA LEU A 890 109.37 -62.51 -42.13
C LEU A 890 109.97 -63.44 -43.20
N ASP A 891 110.75 -64.44 -42.78
CA ASP A 891 111.37 -65.42 -43.69
C ASP A 891 110.32 -66.10 -44.60
N PRO A 892 110.40 -65.99 -45.95
CA PRO A 892 109.42 -66.58 -46.86
C PRO A 892 109.27 -68.11 -46.75
N VAL A 893 110.26 -68.80 -46.19
CA VAL A 893 110.26 -70.27 -46.06
C VAL A 893 109.64 -70.75 -44.74
N GLY A 894 109.53 -69.88 -43.72
CA GLY A 894 109.11 -70.28 -42.37
C GLY A 894 108.30 -69.26 -41.57
N GLY A 895 108.06 -68.06 -42.08
CA GLY A 895 107.36 -66.96 -41.40
C GLY A 895 108.10 -66.40 -40.17
N LEU A 896 109.37 -66.77 -39.96
CA LEU A 896 110.11 -66.42 -38.74
C LEU A 896 110.68 -64.99 -38.82
N PRO A 897 110.61 -64.20 -37.72
CA PRO A 897 111.13 -62.84 -37.69
C PRO A 897 112.66 -62.80 -37.63
N VAL A 898 113.29 -62.33 -38.71
CA VAL A 898 114.74 -62.22 -38.90
C VAL A 898 115.18 -60.79 -39.21
N SER A 899 116.47 -60.50 -39.00
CA SER A 899 117.08 -59.19 -39.34
C SER A 899 117.71 -59.14 -40.74
N SER A 900 117.79 -60.29 -41.42
CA SER A 900 118.31 -60.42 -42.78
C SER A 900 117.78 -61.71 -43.40
N VAL A 901 117.36 -61.67 -44.66
CA VAL A 901 117.00 -62.87 -45.45
C VAL A 901 117.47 -62.70 -46.89
N THR A 902 118.07 -63.76 -47.44
CA THR A 902 118.44 -63.84 -48.87
C THR A 902 117.36 -64.60 -49.60
N VAL A 903 116.67 -63.95 -50.53
CA VAL A 903 115.68 -64.59 -51.40
C VAL A 903 116.40 -65.06 -52.67
N PRO A 904 116.53 -66.38 -52.92
CA PRO A 904 117.40 -66.89 -53.99
C PRO A 904 116.95 -66.46 -55.39
N GLY A 905 117.80 -65.68 -56.07
CA GLY A 905 117.53 -65.15 -57.41
C GLY A 905 117.02 -63.70 -57.44
N GLU A 906 116.58 -63.17 -56.30
CA GLU A 906 116.10 -61.78 -56.19
C GLU A 906 117.15 -60.87 -55.54
N GLY A 907 117.56 -61.18 -54.30
CA GLY A 907 118.42 -60.29 -53.52
C GLY A 907 118.48 -60.62 -52.03
N VAL A 908 119.03 -59.67 -51.26
CA VAL A 908 119.13 -59.75 -49.80
C VAL A 908 118.34 -58.60 -49.18
N TRP A 909 117.34 -58.92 -48.39
CA TRP A 909 116.64 -57.99 -47.53
C TRP A 909 117.35 -57.91 -46.17
N THR A 910 117.52 -56.71 -45.63
CA THR A 910 118.24 -56.44 -44.38
C THR A 910 117.57 -55.34 -43.58
N VAL A 911 117.41 -55.53 -42.26
CA VAL A 911 117.05 -54.43 -41.35
C VAL A 911 118.31 -53.72 -40.93
N VAL A 912 118.50 -52.48 -41.40
CA VAL A 912 119.69 -51.66 -41.12
C VAL A 912 119.25 -50.42 -40.36
N SER A 913 119.74 -50.26 -39.12
CA SER A 913 119.42 -49.12 -38.25
C SER A 913 117.91 -48.91 -37.97
N GLY A 914 117.07 -49.93 -38.17
CA GLY A 914 115.62 -49.82 -38.00
C GLY A 914 114.87 -49.33 -39.24
N GLN A 915 115.47 -49.42 -40.43
CA GLN A 915 114.81 -49.34 -41.73
C GLN A 915 115.04 -50.63 -42.52
N VAL A 916 114.09 -51.04 -43.35
CA VAL A 916 114.28 -52.18 -44.27
C VAL A 916 115.01 -51.74 -45.53
N ARG A 917 116.04 -52.50 -45.91
CA ARG A 917 116.84 -52.30 -47.12
C ARG A 917 116.98 -53.58 -47.94
N PHE A 918 116.53 -53.55 -49.18
CA PHE A 918 116.72 -54.62 -50.16
C PHE A 918 117.93 -54.35 -51.05
N THR A 919 118.74 -55.38 -51.29
CA THR A 919 119.91 -55.37 -52.18
C THR A 919 119.70 -56.40 -53.29
N PRO A 920 119.36 -56.01 -54.52
CA PRO A 920 119.11 -56.95 -55.62
C PRO A 920 120.37 -57.69 -56.05
N VAL A 921 120.22 -58.91 -56.57
CA VAL A 921 121.32 -59.59 -57.28
C VAL A 921 121.64 -58.86 -58.61
N PRO A 922 122.89 -58.92 -59.10
CA PRO A 922 123.26 -58.27 -60.36
C PRO A 922 122.41 -58.73 -61.54
N GLY A 923 121.62 -57.82 -62.10
CA GLY A 923 120.73 -58.08 -63.24
C GLY A 923 119.26 -58.38 -62.89
N PHE A 924 118.88 -58.37 -61.60
CA PHE A 924 117.48 -58.52 -61.19
C PHE A 924 116.58 -57.42 -61.79
N GLN A 925 115.37 -57.82 -62.20
CA GLN A 925 114.29 -56.99 -62.72
C GLN A 925 112.95 -57.62 -62.33
N GLY A 926 111.94 -56.78 -62.09
CA GLY A 926 110.66 -57.20 -61.52
C GLY A 926 110.51 -56.76 -60.06
N ASP A 927 109.47 -57.27 -59.41
CA ASP A 927 109.14 -56.96 -58.02
C ASP A 927 109.76 -58.01 -57.08
N ALA A 928 110.30 -57.57 -55.94
CA ALA A 928 110.63 -58.43 -54.82
C ALA A 928 109.66 -58.10 -53.66
N ASP A 929 109.06 -59.13 -53.07
CA ASP A 929 108.06 -59.00 -52.00
C ASP A 929 108.55 -59.63 -50.70
N LEU A 930 108.28 -58.97 -49.56
CA LEU A 930 108.60 -59.52 -48.24
C LEU A 930 107.69 -58.97 -47.13
N GLY A 931 107.18 -59.85 -46.28
CA GLY A 931 106.45 -59.43 -45.08
C GLY A 931 107.37 -58.83 -44.02
N TYR A 932 106.89 -57.85 -43.28
CA TYR A 932 107.49 -57.43 -42.00
C TYR A 932 106.50 -57.57 -40.85
N GLN A 933 107.05 -57.54 -39.64
CA GLN A 933 106.31 -57.28 -38.43
C GLN A 933 106.94 -56.10 -37.68
N VAL A 934 106.11 -55.30 -37.03
CA VAL A 934 106.55 -54.28 -36.06
C VAL A 934 105.79 -54.44 -34.75
N THR A 935 106.50 -54.23 -33.64
CA THR A 935 105.96 -54.35 -32.28
C THR A 935 105.98 -52.99 -31.57
N ASN A 936 104.90 -52.63 -30.89
CA ASN A 936 104.80 -51.41 -30.09
C ASN A 936 105.38 -51.58 -28.67
N THR A 937 105.47 -50.48 -27.92
CA THR A 937 106.01 -50.45 -26.55
C THR A 937 105.23 -51.27 -25.51
N ARG A 938 104.06 -51.81 -25.84
CA ARG A 938 103.32 -52.77 -25.01
C ARG A 938 103.38 -54.23 -25.50
N GLY A 939 104.17 -54.51 -26.54
CA GLY A 939 104.32 -55.87 -27.07
C GLY A 939 103.21 -56.31 -28.02
N GLN A 940 102.33 -55.41 -28.47
CA GLN A 940 101.40 -55.71 -29.57
C GLN A 940 102.20 -55.70 -30.87
N THR A 941 102.17 -56.81 -31.59
CA THR A 941 102.81 -56.96 -32.90
C THR A 941 101.75 -56.92 -33.99
N VAL A 942 102.02 -56.14 -35.03
CA VAL A 942 101.25 -56.06 -36.28
C VAL A 942 102.14 -56.40 -37.45
N THR A 943 101.54 -56.77 -38.58
CA THR A 943 102.23 -57.31 -39.77
C THR A 943 101.67 -56.70 -41.04
N ALA A 944 102.55 -56.37 -41.98
CA ALA A 944 102.20 -55.89 -43.32
C ALA A 944 103.25 -56.36 -44.35
N ALA A 945 102.97 -56.16 -45.64
CA ALA A 945 103.85 -56.51 -46.75
C ALA A 945 104.69 -55.31 -47.23
N MET A 946 105.87 -55.58 -47.77
CA MET A 946 106.70 -54.62 -48.52
C MET A 946 106.99 -55.16 -49.91
N THR A 947 106.87 -54.30 -50.92
CA THR A 947 107.32 -54.57 -52.30
C THR A 947 108.45 -53.60 -52.70
N VAL A 948 109.49 -54.09 -53.39
CA VAL A 948 110.44 -53.24 -54.11
C VAL A 948 110.49 -53.59 -55.60
N SER A 949 110.01 -52.67 -56.44
CA SER A 949 109.95 -52.83 -57.90
C SER A 949 111.22 -52.35 -58.61
N TYR A 950 111.81 -53.18 -59.46
CA TYR A 950 112.95 -52.83 -60.33
C TYR A 950 112.55 -52.87 -61.82
N PRO A 951 112.14 -51.73 -62.42
CA PRO A 951 111.68 -51.69 -63.80
C PRO A 951 112.83 -51.83 -64.82
N ALA A 952 112.52 -52.44 -65.96
CA ALA A 952 113.42 -52.53 -67.11
C ALA A 952 113.66 -51.15 -67.75
N PRO A 953 114.85 -50.89 -68.35
CA PRO A 953 115.20 -49.58 -68.90
C PRO A 953 114.36 -49.21 -70.14
N LEU A 954 113.61 -48.11 -70.05
CA LEU A 954 112.77 -47.58 -71.12
C LEU A 954 113.57 -46.76 -72.15
N SER A 955 113.17 -46.84 -73.42
CA SER A 955 113.66 -45.96 -74.49
C SER A 955 112.78 -44.71 -74.62
N ALA A 956 113.39 -43.55 -74.92
CA ALA A 956 112.75 -42.24 -74.74
C ALA A 956 111.89 -41.75 -75.93
N VAL A 957 110.78 -41.08 -75.60
CA VAL A 957 109.97 -40.19 -76.47
C VAL A 957 109.60 -38.93 -75.66
N VAL A 958 109.28 -37.81 -76.31
CA VAL A 958 109.41 -36.44 -75.74
C VAL A 958 108.12 -35.62 -75.81
N ALA A 959 107.78 -34.92 -74.70
CA ALA A 959 106.84 -33.77 -74.59
C ALA A 959 105.34 -34.07 -74.90
N PRO A 960 104.37 -33.14 -74.65
CA PRO A 960 104.44 -31.74 -74.14
C PRO A 960 103.63 -31.44 -72.84
N PRO A 961 103.65 -30.19 -72.30
CA PRO A 961 103.13 -29.81 -70.96
C PRO A 961 101.87 -28.89 -71.02
N ILE A 962 101.70 -27.94 -70.04
CA ILE A 962 100.71 -26.82 -69.93
C ILE A 962 99.39 -27.19 -69.21
N LEU A 963 98.80 -26.46 -68.23
CA LEU A 963 99.16 -25.30 -67.37
C LEU A 963 98.29 -25.33 -66.05
N PRO A 964 98.61 -24.57 -64.98
CA PRO A 964 97.83 -24.51 -63.74
C PRO A 964 96.93 -23.25 -63.58
N VAL A 965 95.97 -23.30 -62.64
CA VAL A 965 95.07 -22.22 -62.18
C VAL A 965 94.89 -22.44 -60.65
N VAL A 966 95.23 -21.58 -59.69
CA VAL A 966 95.19 -20.10 -59.51
C VAL A 966 93.80 -19.54 -59.19
N SER A 967 93.55 -19.23 -57.90
CA SER A 967 93.05 -17.92 -57.44
C SER A 967 93.09 -17.82 -55.91
N ALA A 968 93.13 -16.59 -55.38
CA ALA A 968 93.33 -16.25 -53.97
C ALA A 968 92.07 -15.54 -53.36
N PRO A 969 92.02 -15.23 -52.05
CA PRO A 969 90.77 -14.94 -51.34
C PRO A 969 90.36 -13.45 -51.32
N VAL A 970 89.11 -13.18 -50.89
CA VAL A 970 88.58 -11.82 -50.64
C VAL A 970 87.74 -11.79 -49.35
N THR A 971 88.23 -11.05 -48.35
CA THR A 971 87.53 -10.47 -47.18
C THR A 971 86.84 -9.13 -47.59
N PRO A 972 85.90 -8.46 -46.84
CA PRO A 972 86.19 -7.89 -45.50
C PRO A 972 85.03 -7.44 -44.55
N THR A 973 85.47 -6.79 -43.44
CA THR A 973 84.87 -5.65 -42.68
C THR A 973 83.77 -5.81 -41.61
N LEU A 974 84.19 -5.44 -40.39
CA LEU A 974 83.47 -4.92 -39.22
C LEU A 974 82.51 -3.73 -39.51
N ALA A 975 81.54 -3.47 -38.62
CA ALA A 975 81.53 -2.28 -37.72
C ALA A 975 80.28 -2.15 -36.80
N THR A 976 80.47 -1.42 -35.68
CA THR A 976 79.53 -0.96 -34.62
C THR A 976 78.79 0.36 -35.03
N PRO A 977 77.94 1.09 -34.23
CA PRO A 977 77.70 1.11 -32.77
C PRO A 977 76.22 1.25 -32.31
N ALA A 978 75.92 1.92 -31.17
CA ALA A 978 74.64 1.87 -30.45
C ALA A 978 74.07 3.23 -29.93
N ARG A 979 72.74 3.28 -29.70
CA ARG A 979 71.94 4.37 -29.02
C ARG A 979 72.02 5.77 -29.69
N PRO A 980 71.41 6.89 -29.19
CA PRO A 980 70.55 7.16 -28.00
C PRO A 980 69.06 7.40 -28.39
N THR A 981 68.10 8.05 -27.70
CA THR A 981 67.99 9.27 -26.84
C THR A 981 66.78 9.24 -25.87
N THR A 982 66.93 9.59 -24.58
CA THR A 982 66.51 10.87 -23.90
C THR A 982 65.06 10.84 -23.38
N LEU A 983 64.77 10.75 -22.06
CA LEU A 983 64.82 11.78 -20.97
C LEU A 983 63.78 12.92 -21.16
N THR A 984 63.16 13.56 -20.15
CA THR A 984 63.39 13.73 -18.67
C THR A 984 62.00 14.01 -18.02
N VAL A 985 61.69 14.13 -16.70
CA VAL A 985 62.34 14.36 -15.38
C VAL A 985 61.54 13.52 -14.33
N THR A 986 62.07 12.78 -13.32
CA THR A 986 62.69 13.14 -11.99
C THR A 986 61.71 13.85 -10.99
N VAL A 987 61.65 13.69 -9.65
CA VAL A 987 62.54 13.19 -8.55
C VAL A 987 61.72 12.49 -7.41
N ARG A 988 62.26 11.37 -6.89
CA ARG A 988 62.20 10.73 -5.53
C ARG A 988 60.94 10.66 -4.62
N LEU A 989 60.72 9.43 -4.16
CA LEU A 989 60.40 8.87 -2.81
C LEU A 989 60.83 9.71 -1.55
N PRO A 990 60.43 9.37 -0.30
CA PRO A 990 59.68 8.17 0.18
C PRO A 990 58.46 8.44 1.09
N GLY A 991 57.68 7.39 1.40
CA GLY A 991 56.65 7.42 2.47
C GLY A 991 55.69 6.22 2.46
N ASP A 992 55.78 5.39 3.49
CA ASP A 992 54.85 4.31 3.91
C ASP A 992 53.93 4.90 5.03
N PRO A 993 52.80 4.32 5.50
CA PRO A 993 52.14 3.06 5.11
C PRO A 993 50.59 3.11 4.95
N SER A 994 50.00 1.92 4.71
CA SER A 994 48.75 1.38 5.31
C SER A 994 47.37 1.46 4.61
N ARG A 995 46.61 0.37 4.86
CA ARG A 995 45.15 0.08 4.76
C ARG A 995 44.44 0.00 3.38
N SER A 996 43.99 -1.24 3.09
CA SER A 996 42.59 -1.70 2.89
C SER A 996 41.42 -0.69 2.92
N ALA A 997 40.22 -0.98 2.39
CA ALA A 997 39.70 -1.97 1.41
C ALA A 997 38.22 -1.61 1.10
N GLY A 998 37.52 -2.34 0.21
CA GLY A 998 36.10 -2.11 -0.14
C GLY A 998 35.90 -0.94 -1.14
N LEU A 999 34.93 -0.89 -2.06
CA LEU A 999 33.52 -1.34 -2.12
C LEU A 999 32.61 -0.71 -1.04
N ALA A 1000 31.45 -0.12 -1.35
CA ALA A 1000 30.90 0.32 -2.65
C ALA A 1000 29.67 1.26 -2.50
N THR A 1001 29.18 1.81 -3.63
CA THR A 1001 27.79 2.24 -3.96
C THR A 1001 27.35 3.72 -3.81
N THR A 1002 26.24 4.03 -4.51
CA THR A 1002 25.46 5.29 -4.57
C THR A 1002 26.10 6.48 -5.34
N GLY A 1003 25.34 7.40 -5.97
CA GLY A 1003 23.88 7.46 -6.18
C GLY A 1003 23.42 8.60 -7.11
N ALA A 1004 22.16 8.52 -7.58
CA ALA A 1004 21.31 9.43 -8.36
C ALA A 1004 21.77 10.85 -8.83
N ASP A 1005 21.47 11.14 -10.12
CA ASP A 1005 20.79 12.32 -10.74
C ASP A 1005 20.93 13.75 -10.10
N PRO A 1006 21.03 14.85 -10.89
CA PRO A 1006 19.84 15.34 -11.60
C PRO A 1006 20.04 16.00 -13.01
N ALA A 1007 19.22 15.54 -13.95
CA ALA A 1007 18.36 16.34 -14.86
C ALA A 1007 18.92 17.23 -16.02
N ALA A 1008 18.21 17.08 -17.16
CA ALA A 1008 17.80 18.09 -18.17
C ALA A 1008 18.58 18.28 -19.50
N ALA A 1009 17.80 18.17 -20.60
CA ALA A 1009 18.00 18.77 -21.95
C ALA A 1009 19.10 18.15 -22.88
N VAL A 1010 18.94 18.00 -24.21
CA VAL A 1010 17.79 18.29 -25.11
C VAL A 1010 17.89 17.52 -26.47
N LEU A 1011 16.74 17.06 -27.02
CA LEU A 1011 16.50 16.55 -28.40
C LEU A 1011 17.31 15.29 -28.86
N LEU A 1012 16.89 14.46 -29.84
CA LEU A 1012 15.77 14.51 -30.81
C LEU A 1012 15.34 13.08 -31.28
N ALA A 1013 14.02 12.84 -31.44
CA ALA A 1013 13.33 11.80 -32.25
C ALA A 1013 13.63 10.28 -32.02
N SER A 1014 12.68 9.37 -31.76
CA SER A 1014 11.36 9.03 -32.38
C SER A 1014 11.43 8.07 -33.58
N CYS A 1015 10.62 7.02 -33.75
CA CYS A 1015 9.60 6.32 -32.92
C CYS A 1015 9.58 4.81 -33.38
N LEU A 1016 8.54 3.96 -33.51
CA LEU A 1016 7.06 4.04 -33.43
C LEU A 1016 6.42 2.61 -33.39
N VAL A 1017 5.49 2.33 -32.45
CA VAL A 1017 4.53 1.18 -32.40
C VAL A 1017 5.13 -0.25 -32.30
N GLY A 1018 4.50 -1.24 -31.64
CA GLY A 1018 3.30 -1.26 -30.79
C GLY A 1018 2.45 -2.54 -30.94
N ALA A 1019 1.84 -2.98 -29.83
CA ALA A 1019 0.72 -3.93 -29.68
C ALA A 1019 0.66 -5.25 -30.51
N GLY A 1020 0.53 -6.39 -29.80
CA GLY A 1020 -0.48 -7.40 -30.21
C GLY A 1020 -0.18 -8.90 -30.00
N VAL A 1021 -1.01 -9.52 -29.15
CA VAL A 1021 -1.62 -10.87 -29.31
C VAL A 1021 -0.72 -12.09 -29.55
N VAL A 1022 -0.70 -13.00 -28.55
CA VAL A 1022 -0.93 -14.45 -28.79
C VAL A 1022 -1.89 -14.98 -27.74
N VAL A 1023 -2.87 -15.78 -28.15
CA VAL A 1023 -3.78 -16.53 -27.27
C VAL A 1023 -3.79 -18.01 -27.70
N MET A 1024 -4.14 -18.90 -26.76
CA MET A 1024 -4.40 -20.34 -26.89
C MET A 1024 -3.22 -21.31 -26.72
N ARG A 1025 -3.38 -22.19 -25.71
CA ARG A 1025 -3.50 -23.64 -25.94
C ARG A 1025 -4.54 -24.25 -25.01
N ALA A 1026 -5.14 -25.35 -25.44
CA ALA A 1026 -6.12 -26.15 -24.68
C ALA A 1026 -5.48 -27.51 -24.29
N ARG A 1027 -6.12 -28.52 -23.66
CA ARG A 1027 -7.53 -28.94 -23.61
C ARG A 1027 -7.74 -30.09 -22.59
N ARG A 1028 -9.01 -30.45 -22.30
CA ARG A 1028 -9.52 -31.60 -21.48
C ARG A 1028 -9.60 -31.30 -19.96
N ARG A 1029 -10.68 -31.59 -19.19
CA ARG A 1029 -11.66 -32.72 -19.05
C ARG A 1029 -11.07 -33.92 -18.26
N VAL A 1030 -11.77 -34.57 -17.30
CA VAL A 1030 -13.22 -34.59 -16.96
C VAL A 1030 -13.53 -35.08 -15.52
N ALA A 1031 -14.71 -34.71 -14.98
CA ALA A 1031 -15.48 -35.36 -13.87
C ALA A 1031 -14.88 -35.44 -12.43
N ALA A 1032 -15.65 -35.73 -11.36
CA ALA A 1032 -17.05 -35.39 -10.99
C ALA A 1032 -17.39 -35.85 -9.54
N ARG A 1033 -18.38 -35.17 -8.91
CA ARG A 1033 -19.03 -35.49 -7.62
C ARG A 1033 -18.17 -35.38 -6.35
N GLY A 1034 -18.88 -35.07 -5.26
CA GLY A 1034 -18.43 -34.63 -3.95
C GLY A 1034 -19.54 -33.77 -3.38
#